data_AF-A0A813CEZ8-F1
#
_entry.id   AF-A0A813CEZ8-F1
#
_cell.length_a   1.000
_cell.length_b   1.000
_cell.length_c   1.000
_cell.angle_alpha   90.00
_cell.angle_beta   90.00
_cell.angle_gamma   90.00
#
_symmetry.space_group_name_H-M   'P 1'
#
loop_
_entity.id
_entity.type
_entity.pdbx_description
1 polymer ?
#
loop_
_entity_poly.entity_id
_entity_poly.type
_entity_poly.pdbx_seq_one_letter_code
_entity_poly.pdbx_strand_id
1 'polypeptide(L)'
;QISRPLQGLGLHQLNYLLYSCEAEERDRSDGKRGAYDIPGFGPFAYCGIMGVCAALDEARRQHTESELLTSPVLENVRQGDWLIACLTQRLVHMPGLDMVKEWLEKAAGILHNCPRKLAPFYFDLLVPGLCAAASKELLDVSSDFVSAFHGASDLIRDVALATSQFWGATKSAPLNWDLAQRNGWHKVPSLCAGLPHFAAGFMRNWGRDTFIALKGCLLVTGHFQEARDTLLVYASVVRHGLCPNLLDAANRPRYNARDATWFFMQAIQDYVAESPEGESFLAAPVSLKWPAKDWDPDLAHMEVKTIADLIHLIFSAHAKGINFREWGAGRGPDAGKGIDDDMSEWGFDVSVRLDEKTGLIFGGSEHNCGTWMDKMGSSAKAGNKGKPATPRDGAAVEIVGLLKSALRWLSSLSRDVFPYEQVKTASGQPLKYKDWDSRLSENFERLFWIGPDEKTSAPVAGIYRDTVGATRKWQDYQLRPNFCIAMAVAPELFMPEHANTALQVVASRLVGPLGMCTLDPADKEYHGDYHNDNDSSDQWIAHGWNYHQGPEWVWPLGFFLEAWNHFGSLDTSSSEPARYAMQWLLPHREMLRKAPWRSLPELTNSSGQHCHHSCPAQAWSLATLLSALRTMTFQVA
;
A
#
# COMPACT_ATOMS: atom_id res chain seq x y z
N GLN A 1 14.26 -18.58 29.92
CA GLN A 1 14.28 -17.23 29.33
C GLN A 1 13.47 -17.26 28.05
N ILE A 2 12.54 -16.33 27.87
CA ILE A 2 11.55 -16.33 26.78
C ILE A 2 12.08 -15.78 25.46
N SER A 3 13.17 -14.99 25.49
CA SER A 3 13.78 -14.37 24.30
C SER A 3 14.70 -15.32 23.52
N ARG A 4 15.34 -16.29 24.19
CA ARG A 4 16.30 -17.19 23.55
C ARG A 4 15.77 -17.90 22.28
N PRO A 5 14.52 -18.40 22.23
CA PRO A 5 13.97 -19.03 21.03
C PRO A 5 13.73 -18.07 19.85
N LEU A 6 13.76 -16.76 20.09
CA LEU A 6 13.41 -15.72 19.10
C LEU A 6 14.63 -15.13 18.40
N GLN A 7 15.83 -15.35 18.96
CA GLN A 7 17.07 -14.77 18.44
C GLN A 7 17.38 -15.30 17.04
N GLY A 8 17.62 -14.37 16.11
CA GLY A 8 18.00 -14.69 14.73
C GLY A 8 16.84 -15.14 13.83
N LEU A 9 15.58 -15.04 14.29
CA LEU A 9 14.43 -15.21 13.43
C LEU A 9 14.29 -14.01 12.47
N GLY A 10 14.05 -14.31 11.20
CA GLY A 10 13.76 -13.29 10.18
C GLY A 10 12.32 -12.79 10.26
N LEU A 11 12.06 -11.68 9.55
CA LEU A 11 10.76 -11.00 9.54
C LEU A 11 9.58 -11.94 9.21
N HIS A 12 9.71 -12.78 8.18
CA HIS A 12 8.64 -13.70 7.78
C HIS A 12 8.37 -14.82 8.80
N GLN A 13 9.35 -15.20 9.63
CA GLN A 13 9.19 -16.19 10.70
C GLN A 13 8.47 -15.57 11.90
N LEU A 14 8.85 -14.35 12.27
CA LEU A 14 8.17 -13.57 13.32
C LEU A 14 6.74 -13.20 12.89
N ASN A 15 6.54 -12.85 11.62
CA ASN A 15 5.22 -12.69 11.01
C ASN A 15 4.38 -13.96 11.19
N TYR A 16 4.93 -15.14 10.84
CA TYR A 16 4.17 -16.38 10.97
C TYR A 16 3.83 -16.72 12.43
N LEU A 17 4.75 -16.49 13.36
CA LEU A 17 4.54 -16.68 14.80
C LEU A 17 3.41 -15.78 15.34
N LEU A 18 3.48 -14.48 15.04
CA LEU A 18 2.59 -13.46 15.58
C LEU A 18 1.23 -13.43 14.86
N TYR A 19 1.24 -13.51 13.53
CA TYR A 19 0.11 -13.20 12.67
C TYR A 19 -0.32 -14.43 11.86
N SER A 20 -0.46 -14.29 10.53
CA SER A 20 -1.20 -15.16 9.61
C SER A 20 -2.71 -15.05 9.76
N CYS A 21 -3.38 -14.46 8.78
CA CYS A 21 -4.83 -14.58 8.70
C CYS A 21 -5.25 -15.99 8.26
N GLU A 22 -6.55 -16.29 8.32
CA GLU A 22 -7.08 -17.60 7.94
C GLU A 22 -6.73 -18.00 6.49
N ALA A 23 -6.83 -17.07 5.54
CA ALA A 23 -6.53 -17.35 4.13
C ALA A 23 -5.06 -17.78 3.94
N GLU A 24 -4.13 -17.13 4.63
CA GLU A 24 -2.71 -17.50 4.56
C GLU A 24 -2.43 -18.85 5.26
N GLU A 25 -3.10 -19.13 6.39
CA GLU A 25 -2.93 -20.41 7.09
C GLU A 25 -3.51 -21.57 6.26
N ARG A 26 -4.67 -21.37 5.61
CA ARG A 26 -5.25 -22.34 4.67
C ARG A 26 -4.33 -22.58 3.49
N ASP A 27 -3.75 -21.52 2.93
CA ASP A 27 -2.81 -21.64 1.82
C ASP A 27 -1.57 -22.47 2.19
N ARG A 28 -0.94 -22.20 3.34
CA ARG A 28 0.22 -22.97 3.82
C ARG A 28 -0.12 -24.42 4.17
N SER A 29 -1.32 -24.66 4.67
CA SER A 29 -1.74 -25.98 5.16
C SER A 29 -2.48 -26.84 4.12
N ASP A 30 -2.57 -26.40 2.87
CA ASP A 30 -3.37 -27.04 1.81
C ASP A 30 -4.84 -27.23 2.23
N GLY A 31 -5.40 -26.18 2.86
CA GLY A 31 -6.77 -26.11 3.35
C GLY A 31 -7.04 -26.84 4.66
N LYS A 32 -6.05 -27.53 5.25
CA LYS A 32 -6.23 -28.40 6.43
C LYS A 32 -6.43 -27.63 7.74
N ARG A 33 -6.00 -26.37 7.82
CA ARG A 33 -6.13 -25.52 9.02
C ARG A 33 -6.60 -24.12 8.64
N GLY A 34 -7.41 -23.53 9.51
CA GLY A 34 -7.83 -22.12 9.45
C GLY A 34 -7.63 -21.45 10.81
N ALA A 35 -8.31 -20.32 11.03
CA ALA A 35 -8.31 -19.64 12.32
C ALA A 35 -8.94 -20.53 13.40
N TYR A 36 -8.42 -20.44 14.63
CA TYR A 36 -9.02 -21.12 15.77
C TYR A 36 -10.34 -20.43 16.14
N ASP A 37 -11.42 -21.20 16.18
CA ASP A 37 -12.76 -20.73 16.48
C ASP A 37 -13.14 -21.09 17.93
N ILE A 38 -13.41 -20.06 18.73
CA ILE A 38 -13.80 -20.21 20.13
C ILE A 38 -15.32 -20.20 20.25
N PRO A 39 -15.94 -21.27 20.81
CA PRO A 39 -17.37 -21.28 21.07
C PRO A 39 -17.80 -20.06 21.91
N GLY A 40 -18.74 -19.26 21.39
CA GLY A 40 -19.24 -18.06 22.05
C GLY A 40 -18.41 -16.79 21.83
N PHE A 41 -17.28 -16.87 21.10
CA PHE A 41 -16.49 -15.72 20.67
C PHE A 41 -16.38 -15.63 19.14
N GLY A 42 -16.08 -16.74 18.47
CA GLY A 42 -15.86 -16.82 17.03
C GLY A 42 -14.38 -17.06 16.66
N PRO A 43 -14.05 -17.00 15.35
CA PRO A 43 -12.69 -17.15 14.86
C PRO A 43 -11.82 -15.92 15.17
N PHE A 44 -10.54 -16.17 15.47
CA PHE A 44 -9.55 -15.08 15.60
C PHE A 44 -9.19 -14.43 14.26
N ALA A 45 -8.86 -13.13 14.30
CA ALA A 45 -8.32 -12.42 13.15
C ALA A 45 -6.99 -13.02 12.64
N TYR A 46 -6.15 -13.48 13.57
CA TYR A 46 -4.90 -14.17 13.26
C TYR A 46 -4.86 -15.57 13.89
N CYS A 47 -4.25 -16.50 13.17
CA CYS A 47 -3.94 -17.85 13.65
C CYS A 47 -2.76 -17.85 14.65
N GLY A 48 -1.93 -16.81 14.60
CA GLY A 48 -0.79 -16.61 15.50
C GLY A 48 -1.15 -15.98 16.83
N ILE A 49 -0.11 -15.85 17.68
CA ILE A 49 -0.27 -15.45 19.08
C ILE A 49 -0.83 -14.02 19.25
N MET A 50 -0.71 -13.16 18.23
CA MET A 50 -1.29 -11.82 18.28
C MET A 50 -2.82 -11.84 18.23
N GLY A 51 -3.43 -12.79 17.51
CA GLY A 51 -4.89 -12.98 17.49
C GLY A 51 -5.42 -13.36 18.87
N VAL A 52 -4.70 -14.22 19.58
CA VAL A 52 -4.99 -14.57 20.98
C VAL A 52 -4.86 -13.36 21.90
N CYS A 53 -3.77 -12.58 21.77
CA CYS A 53 -3.58 -11.38 22.58
C CYS A 53 -4.68 -10.33 22.35
N ALA A 54 -5.12 -10.15 21.10
CA ALA A 54 -6.25 -9.27 20.78
C ALA A 54 -7.55 -9.74 21.46
N ALA A 55 -7.85 -11.04 21.42
CA ALA A 55 -9.03 -11.60 22.06
C ALA A 55 -8.98 -11.52 23.61
N LEU A 56 -7.81 -11.73 24.21
CA LEU A 56 -7.61 -11.54 25.65
C LEU A 56 -7.82 -10.08 26.06
N ASP A 57 -7.29 -9.13 25.29
CA ASP A 57 -7.47 -7.70 25.56
C ASP A 57 -8.92 -7.24 25.32
N GLU A 58 -9.64 -7.85 24.40
CA GLU A 58 -11.08 -7.66 24.25
C GLU A 58 -11.85 -8.19 25.46
N ALA A 59 -11.54 -9.41 25.91
CA ALA A 59 -12.15 -9.98 27.11
C ALA A 59 -11.94 -9.08 28.34
N ARG A 60 -10.71 -8.57 28.55
CA ARG A 60 -10.37 -7.60 29.61
C ARG A 60 -11.17 -6.29 29.54
N ARG A 61 -11.52 -5.84 28.33
CA ARG A 61 -12.30 -4.60 28.15
C ARG A 61 -13.80 -4.82 28.37
N GLN A 62 -14.31 -6.00 28.07
CA GLN A 62 -15.75 -6.30 28.09
C GLN A 62 -16.24 -6.90 29.41
N HIS A 63 -15.34 -7.40 30.26
CA HIS A 63 -15.71 -8.11 31.49
C HIS A 63 -15.08 -7.45 32.73
N THR A 64 -15.77 -7.55 33.87
CA THR A 64 -15.17 -7.22 35.17
C THR A 64 -14.15 -8.28 35.59
N GLU A 65 -13.30 -7.98 36.58
CA GLU A 65 -12.32 -8.94 37.12
C GLU A 65 -12.99 -10.25 37.61
N SER A 66 -14.18 -10.15 38.21
CA SER A 66 -14.97 -11.31 38.66
C SER A 66 -15.58 -12.14 37.53
N GLU A 67 -15.83 -11.53 36.37
CA GLU A 67 -16.46 -12.18 35.22
C GLU A 67 -15.43 -12.64 34.18
N LEU A 68 -14.20 -12.15 34.25
CA LEU A 68 -13.16 -12.41 33.24
C LEU A 68 -12.91 -13.90 33.03
N LEU A 69 -12.90 -14.71 34.11
CA LEU A 69 -12.75 -16.17 34.04
C LEU A 69 -13.93 -16.91 33.41
N THR A 70 -15.05 -16.21 33.16
CA THR A 70 -16.22 -16.71 32.44
C THR A 70 -16.29 -16.22 31.00
N SER A 71 -15.36 -15.34 30.58
CA SER A 71 -15.25 -14.95 29.17
C SER A 71 -14.98 -16.19 28.31
N PRO A 72 -15.54 -16.28 27.09
CA PRO A 72 -15.41 -17.47 26.26
C PRO A 72 -13.96 -17.91 26.02
N VAL A 73 -13.04 -16.95 25.88
CA VAL A 73 -11.62 -17.21 25.63
C VAL A 73 -10.95 -17.90 26.82
N LEU A 74 -11.15 -17.37 28.03
CA LEU A 74 -10.55 -17.95 29.23
C LEU A 74 -11.29 -19.21 29.69
N GLU A 75 -12.58 -19.31 29.42
CA GLU A 75 -13.35 -20.54 29.60
C GLU A 75 -12.80 -21.68 28.72
N ASN A 76 -12.52 -21.41 27.45
CA ASN A 76 -11.92 -22.38 26.54
C ASN A 76 -10.57 -22.90 27.07
N VAL A 77 -9.69 -22.00 27.50
CA VAL A 77 -8.39 -22.34 28.12
C VAL A 77 -8.58 -23.15 29.41
N ARG A 78 -9.61 -22.83 30.21
CA ARG A 78 -9.92 -23.56 31.43
C ARG A 78 -10.41 -24.97 31.15
N GLN A 79 -11.16 -25.16 30.07
CA GLN A 79 -11.78 -26.44 29.71
C GLN A 79 -10.79 -27.41 29.05
N GLY A 80 -9.76 -26.93 28.37
CA GLY A 80 -8.77 -27.81 27.75
C GLY A 80 -7.60 -27.11 27.08
N ASP A 81 -6.68 -27.95 26.59
CA ASP A 81 -5.37 -27.51 26.08
C ASP A 81 -5.38 -27.25 24.56
N TRP A 82 -6.57 -27.16 23.95
CA TRP A 82 -6.74 -27.13 22.49
C TRP A 82 -6.11 -25.89 21.85
N LEU A 83 -6.27 -24.72 22.46
CA LEU A 83 -5.75 -23.47 21.92
C LEU A 83 -4.20 -23.49 21.87
N ILE A 84 -3.53 -23.88 22.97
CA ILE A 84 -2.07 -23.95 22.98
C ILE A 84 -1.55 -25.07 22.06
N ALA A 85 -2.28 -26.18 21.95
CA ALA A 85 -1.95 -27.22 20.97
C ALA A 85 -2.05 -26.70 19.53
N CYS A 86 -3.07 -25.91 19.20
CA CYS A 86 -3.24 -25.28 17.90
C CYS A 86 -2.08 -24.33 17.58
N LEU A 87 -1.72 -23.44 18.52
CA LEU A 87 -0.59 -22.50 18.38
C LEU A 87 0.74 -23.22 18.17
N THR A 88 0.92 -24.39 18.80
CA THR A 88 2.15 -25.19 18.69
C THR A 88 2.21 -25.94 17.36
N GLN A 89 1.14 -26.62 16.98
CA GLN A 89 1.10 -27.50 15.81
C GLN A 89 1.18 -26.74 14.49
N ARG A 90 0.76 -25.48 14.43
CA ARG A 90 0.88 -24.69 13.21
C ARG A 90 2.32 -24.40 12.82
N LEU A 91 3.23 -24.24 13.79
CA LEU A 91 4.62 -23.85 13.54
C LEU A 91 5.42 -24.81 12.64
N VAL A 92 4.95 -26.04 12.43
CA VAL A 92 5.61 -27.06 11.61
C VAL A 92 5.81 -26.68 10.13
N HIS A 93 5.07 -25.69 9.63
CA HIS A 93 5.15 -25.27 8.21
C HIS A 93 6.17 -24.18 7.94
N MET A 94 6.81 -23.64 8.98
CA MET A 94 7.80 -22.58 8.85
C MET A 94 9.13 -23.02 9.45
N PRO A 95 10.11 -23.41 8.61
CA PRO A 95 11.45 -23.77 9.07
C PRO A 95 12.08 -22.67 9.93
N GLY A 96 12.84 -23.06 10.94
CA GLY A 96 13.54 -22.15 11.86
C GLY A 96 12.76 -21.79 13.13
N LEU A 97 11.49 -22.17 13.24
CA LEU A 97 10.68 -21.99 14.46
C LEU A 97 10.76 -23.17 15.44
N ASP A 98 11.69 -24.11 15.26
CA ASP A 98 11.81 -25.32 16.09
C ASP A 98 11.99 -25.01 17.58
N MET A 99 12.86 -24.06 17.92
CA MET A 99 13.06 -23.64 19.31
C MET A 99 11.81 -22.98 19.92
N VAL A 100 11.05 -22.22 19.12
CA VAL A 100 9.79 -21.60 19.56
C VAL A 100 8.73 -22.66 19.78
N LYS A 101 8.65 -23.64 18.88
CA LYS A 101 7.77 -24.80 19.01
C LYS A 101 8.08 -25.60 20.27
N GLU A 102 9.34 -25.95 20.51
CA GLU A 102 9.77 -26.62 21.75
C GLU A 102 9.43 -25.82 23.01
N TRP A 103 9.54 -24.48 22.95
CA TRP A 103 9.14 -23.61 24.04
C TRP A 103 7.64 -23.68 24.31
N LEU A 104 6.81 -23.64 23.26
CA LEU A 104 5.36 -23.78 23.36
C LEU A 104 4.93 -25.18 23.83
N GLU A 105 5.64 -26.24 23.42
CA GLU A 105 5.42 -27.60 23.93
C GLU A 105 5.68 -27.69 25.44
N LYS A 106 6.75 -27.03 25.93
CA LYS A 106 7.01 -26.93 27.37
C LYS A 106 5.93 -26.13 28.10
N ALA A 107 5.48 -25.01 27.52
CA ALA A 107 4.37 -24.22 28.06
C ALA A 107 3.07 -25.02 28.12
N ALA A 108 2.76 -25.79 27.08
CA ALA A 108 1.61 -26.70 27.05
C ALA A 108 1.69 -27.77 28.14
N GLY A 109 2.89 -28.33 28.38
CA GLY A 109 3.12 -29.25 29.49
C GLY A 109 2.86 -28.63 30.86
N ILE A 110 3.19 -27.35 31.07
CA ILE A 110 2.86 -26.63 32.32
C ILE A 110 1.35 -26.50 32.49
N LEU A 111 0.64 -26.06 31.44
CA LEU A 111 -0.81 -25.89 31.46
C LEU A 111 -1.55 -27.21 31.70
N HIS A 112 -1.12 -28.28 31.04
CA HIS A 112 -1.71 -29.60 31.16
C HIS A 112 -1.63 -30.16 32.59
N ASN A 113 -0.51 -29.92 33.28
CA ASN A 113 -0.23 -30.47 34.60
C ASN A 113 -0.74 -29.58 35.75
N CYS A 114 -1.18 -28.34 35.48
CA CYS A 114 -1.69 -27.44 36.51
C CYS A 114 -3.18 -27.68 36.80
N PRO A 115 -3.69 -27.34 38.00
CA PRO A 115 -5.13 -27.34 38.26
C PRO A 115 -5.86 -26.48 37.24
N ARG A 116 -6.96 -26.99 36.66
CA ARG A 116 -7.69 -26.31 35.56
C ARG A 116 -8.11 -24.88 35.91
N LYS A 117 -8.41 -24.58 37.18
CA LYS A 117 -8.72 -23.22 37.66
C LYS A 117 -7.55 -22.23 37.53
N LEU A 118 -6.31 -22.71 37.47
CA LEU A 118 -5.09 -21.90 37.31
C LEU A 118 -4.60 -21.83 35.86
N ALA A 119 -5.10 -22.68 34.96
CA ALA A 119 -4.67 -22.71 33.56
C ALA A 119 -4.84 -21.33 32.86
N PRO A 120 -5.96 -20.60 33.05
CA PRO A 120 -6.10 -19.25 32.49
C PRO A 120 -4.99 -18.28 32.92
N PHE A 121 -4.59 -18.32 34.19
CA PHE A 121 -3.53 -17.45 34.74
C PHE A 121 -2.17 -17.76 34.09
N TYR A 122 -1.78 -19.03 34.05
CA TYR A 122 -0.52 -19.42 33.42
C TYR A 122 -0.52 -19.17 31.91
N PHE A 123 -1.66 -19.35 31.24
CA PHE A 123 -1.79 -19.07 29.82
C PHE A 123 -1.58 -17.58 29.52
N ASP A 124 -2.23 -16.70 30.28
CA ASP A 124 -2.12 -15.23 30.14
C ASP A 124 -0.73 -14.69 30.54
N LEU A 125 0.04 -15.45 31.32
CA LEU A 125 1.45 -15.16 31.57
C LEU A 125 2.35 -15.59 30.40
N LEU A 126 2.15 -16.82 29.90
CA LEU A 126 3.08 -17.46 28.96
C LEU A 126 2.88 -16.96 27.52
N VAL A 127 1.64 -16.96 27.01
CA VAL A 127 1.36 -16.67 25.60
C VAL A 127 1.51 -15.17 25.29
N PRO A 128 0.89 -14.25 26.06
CA PRO A 128 1.18 -12.81 25.94
C PRO A 128 2.66 -12.47 26.22
N GLY A 129 3.31 -13.17 27.15
CA GLY A 129 4.75 -13.01 27.39
C GLY A 129 5.60 -13.31 26.16
N LEU A 130 5.28 -14.39 25.43
CA LEU A 130 5.98 -14.74 24.18
C LEU A 130 5.69 -13.71 23.09
N CYS A 131 4.44 -13.23 23.00
CA CYS A 131 4.03 -12.19 22.06
C CYS A 131 4.79 -10.88 22.30
N ALA A 132 4.90 -10.45 23.56
CA ALA A 132 5.66 -9.26 23.93
C ALA A 132 7.17 -9.42 23.62
N ALA A 133 7.74 -10.59 23.87
CA ALA A 133 9.14 -10.88 23.56
C ALA A 133 9.40 -10.87 22.03
N ALA A 134 8.52 -11.48 21.23
CA ALA A 134 8.62 -11.48 19.77
C ALA A 134 8.38 -10.09 19.16
N SER A 135 7.45 -9.32 19.72
CA SER A 135 7.21 -7.93 19.31
C SER A 135 8.41 -7.05 19.62
N LYS A 136 9.05 -7.27 20.78
CA LYS A 136 10.28 -6.58 21.15
C LYS A 136 11.43 -6.93 20.21
N GLU A 137 11.61 -8.20 19.86
CA GLU A 137 12.63 -8.61 18.88
C GLU A 137 12.44 -7.89 17.55
N LEU A 138 11.21 -7.81 17.03
CA LEU A 138 10.89 -7.07 15.79
C LEU A 138 11.28 -5.59 15.86
N LEU A 139 11.05 -4.94 17.00
CA LEU A 139 11.27 -3.51 17.16
C LEU A 139 12.73 -3.17 17.46
N ASP A 140 13.40 -3.96 18.30
CA ASP A 140 14.79 -3.71 18.75
C ASP A 140 15.81 -3.92 17.61
N VAL A 141 15.52 -4.78 16.64
CA VAL A 141 16.40 -5.05 15.47
C VAL A 141 15.98 -4.27 14.22
N SER A 142 15.03 -3.34 14.38
CA SER A 142 14.53 -2.48 13.30
C SER A 142 15.51 -1.34 13.00
N SER A 143 15.08 -0.34 12.22
CA SER A 143 15.88 0.85 11.92
C SER A 143 16.21 1.66 13.18
N ASP A 144 17.19 2.56 13.07
CA ASP A 144 17.53 3.52 14.13
C ASP A 144 16.33 4.37 14.57
N PHE A 145 15.47 4.74 13.62
CA PHE A 145 14.25 5.49 13.91
C PHE A 145 13.28 4.69 14.78
N VAL A 146 12.93 3.47 14.37
CA VAL A 146 11.98 2.65 15.14
C VAL A 146 12.58 2.34 16.51
N SER A 147 13.83 1.87 16.55
CA SER A 147 14.59 1.54 17.77
C SER A 147 14.65 2.72 18.76
N ALA A 148 14.85 3.95 18.28
CA ALA A 148 14.92 5.13 19.13
C ALA A 148 13.55 5.56 19.69
N PHE A 149 12.47 5.40 18.92
CA PHE A 149 11.17 6.02 19.24
C PHE A 149 10.08 5.05 19.70
N HIS A 150 10.23 3.73 19.53
CA HIS A 150 9.20 2.76 19.95
C HIS A 150 8.97 2.72 21.47
N GLY A 151 9.96 3.16 22.27
CA GLY A 151 9.82 3.31 23.72
C GLY A 151 9.18 4.64 24.15
N ALA A 152 9.28 5.67 23.30
CA ALA A 152 8.82 7.04 23.60
C ALA A 152 7.44 7.35 23.02
N SER A 153 7.05 6.69 21.92
CA SER A 153 5.78 6.88 21.24
C SER A 153 5.08 5.55 21.02
N ASP A 154 3.98 5.35 21.73
CA ASP A 154 3.15 4.17 21.51
C ASP A 154 2.60 4.11 20.08
N LEU A 155 2.31 5.26 19.45
CA LEU A 155 1.77 5.26 18.08
C LEU A 155 2.82 4.75 17.09
N ILE A 156 4.07 5.22 17.19
CA ILE A 156 5.18 4.72 16.36
C ILE A 156 5.39 3.23 16.60
N ARG A 157 5.40 2.80 17.87
CA ARG A 157 5.50 1.38 18.23
C ARG A 157 4.39 0.54 17.61
N ASP A 158 3.15 0.95 17.80
CA ASP A 158 1.97 0.18 17.42
C ASP A 158 1.85 0.11 15.88
N VAL A 159 2.17 1.20 15.16
CA VAL A 159 2.23 1.22 13.68
C VAL A 159 3.39 0.38 13.15
N ALA A 160 4.61 0.55 13.67
CA ALA A 160 5.79 -0.20 13.21
C ALA A 160 5.66 -1.70 13.46
N LEU A 161 5.04 -2.11 14.58
CA LEU A 161 4.73 -3.51 14.81
C LEU A 161 3.68 -4.01 13.81
N ALA A 162 2.65 -3.21 13.52
CA ALA A 162 1.57 -3.59 12.61
C ALA A 162 2.02 -3.73 11.14
N THR A 163 3.03 -2.98 10.67
CA THR A 163 3.55 -3.16 9.30
C THR A 163 4.15 -4.55 9.05
N SER A 164 4.66 -5.22 10.10
CA SER A 164 5.20 -6.58 10.00
C SER A 164 4.14 -7.64 9.62
N GLN A 165 2.85 -7.31 9.72
CA GLN A 165 1.74 -8.19 9.35
C GLN A 165 1.76 -8.58 7.87
N PHE A 166 2.30 -7.72 7.01
CA PHE A 166 2.13 -7.84 5.56
C PHE A 166 3.27 -8.60 4.87
N TRP A 167 4.42 -8.79 5.53
CA TRP A 167 5.54 -9.53 4.99
C TRP A 167 5.53 -11.00 5.43
N GLY A 168 4.96 -11.86 4.58
CA GLY A 168 4.77 -13.28 4.88
C GLY A 168 5.04 -14.17 3.68
N ALA A 169 5.41 -15.43 3.94
CA ALA A 169 5.55 -16.45 2.89
C ALA A 169 4.24 -17.19 2.69
N THR A 170 3.79 -17.34 1.45
CA THR A 170 2.62 -18.15 1.08
C THR A 170 3.01 -19.09 -0.06
N LYS A 171 2.34 -20.24 -0.18
CA LYS A 171 2.57 -21.23 -1.25
C LYS A 171 2.07 -20.73 -2.59
N SER A 172 0.88 -20.13 -2.61
CA SER A 172 0.25 -19.69 -3.86
C SER A 172 0.75 -18.36 -4.39
N ALA A 173 1.37 -17.52 -3.54
CA ALA A 173 1.82 -16.18 -3.92
C ALA A 173 3.21 -15.83 -3.36
N PRO A 174 4.24 -16.64 -3.67
CA PRO A 174 5.62 -16.21 -3.43
C PRO A 174 5.93 -14.97 -4.27
N LEU A 175 6.91 -14.17 -3.86
CA LEU A 175 7.32 -12.98 -4.61
C LEU A 175 7.71 -13.34 -6.06
N ASN A 176 8.40 -14.47 -6.25
CA ASN A 176 8.77 -15.00 -7.56
C ASN A 176 8.54 -16.51 -7.61
N TRP A 177 7.73 -16.96 -8.57
CA TRP A 177 7.35 -18.35 -8.75
C TRP A 177 8.56 -19.26 -9.01
N ASP A 178 9.42 -18.90 -9.95
CA ASP A 178 10.55 -19.74 -10.36
C ASP A 178 11.58 -19.89 -9.24
N LEU A 179 11.82 -18.82 -8.47
CA LEU A 179 12.67 -18.87 -7.28
C LEU A 179 12.06 -19.77 -6.20
N ALA A 180 10.74 -19.69 -6.00
CA ALA A 180 10.05 -20.53 -5.02
C ALA A 180 10.09 -22.02 -5.40
N GLN A 181 9.99 -22.36 -6.69
CA GLN A 181 10.13 -23.75 -7.15
C GLN A 181 11.54 -24.31 -6.90
N ARG A 182 12.58 -23.47 -6.97
CA ARG A 182 13.98 -23.89 -6.75
C ARG A 182 14.35 -23.96 -5.26
N ASN A 183 13.93 -22.97 -4.49
CA ASN A 183 14.43 -22.75 -3.12
C ASN A 183 13.41 -23.13 -2.03
N GLY A 184 12.14 -23.32 -2.40
CA GLY A 184 11.00 -23.47 -1.50
C GLY A 184 10.28 -22.14 -1.24
N TRP A 185 8.95 -22.16 -1.29
CA TRP A 185 8.08 -20.99 -1.11
C TRP A 185 8.32 -20.23 0.21
N HIS A 186 8.70 -20.94 1.29
CA HIS A 186 8.97 -20.35 2.60
C HIS A 186 10.16 -19.38 2.60
N LYS A 187 11.06 -19.47 1.60
CA LYS A 187 12.22 -18.57 1.42
C LYS A 187 11.96 -17.41 0.47
N VAL A 188 10.77 -17.32 -0.10
CA VAL A 188 10.41 -16.28 -1.08
C VAL A 188 9.16 -15.54 -0.60
N PRO A 189 9.19 -14.95 0.62
CA PRO A 189 8.08 -14.16 1.14
C PRO A 189 7.79 -12.96 0.24
N SER A 190 6.58 -12.44 0.36
CA SER A 190 6.13 -11.29 -0.41
C SER A 190 5.26 -10.36 0.43
N LEU A 191 5.21 -9.09 0.07
CA LEU A 191 4.39 -8.07 0.71
C LEU A 191 2.95 -8.17 0.20
N CYS A 192 1.98 -8.52 1.05
CA CYS A 192 0.57 -8.46 0.67
C CYS A 192 0.01 -7.03 0.71
N ALA A 193 -1.01 -6.76 -0.10
CA ALA A 193 -1.72 -5.48 -0.03
C ALA A 193 -2.52 -5.33 1.28
N GLY A 194 -3.17 -6.40 1.73
CA GLY A 194 -3.95 -6.36 2.97
C GLY A 194 -4.53 -7.70 3.37
N LEU A 195 -5.02 -7.78 4.62
CA LEU A 195 -5.56 -8.98 5.22
C LEU A 195 -7.03 -8.78 5.62
N PRO A 196 -7.93 -9.74 5.34
CA PRO A 196 -7.66 -11.04 4.71
C PRO A 196 -7.84 -11.05 3.18
N HIS A 197 -8.41 -10.00 2.58
CA HIS A 197 -8.90 -10.03 1.19
C HIS A 197 -7.79 -10.23 0.14
N PHE A 198 -6.59 -9.69 0.41
CA PHE A 198 -5.45 -9.69 -0.51
C PHE A 198 -4.29 -10.48 0.06
N ALA A 199 -4.58 -11.60 0.73
CA ALA A 199 -3.59 -12.33 1.50
C ALA A 199 -2.92 -13.50 0.75
N ALA A 200 -3.55 -14.06 -0.28
CA ALA A 200 -3.05 -15.24 -0.98
C ALA A 200 -3.49 -15.27 -2.46
N GLY A 201 -2.95 -16.22 -3.22
CA GLY A 201 -3.19 -16.34 -4.66
C GLY A 201 -2.73 -15.12 -5.44
N PHE A 202 -3.21 -14.99 -6.68
CA PHE A 202 -2.83 -13.87 -7.54
C PHE A 202 -3.16 -12.51 -6.90
N MET A 203 -4.20 -12.42 -6.07
CA MET A 203 -4.64 -11.21 -5.38
C MET A 203 -3.67 -10.67 -4.32
N ARG A 204 -2.57 -11.36 -4.00
CA ARG A 204 -1.67 -10.97 -2.91
C ARG A 204 -0.86 -9.71 -3.22
N ASN A 205 -0.24 -9.66 -4.41
CA ASN A 205 0.78 -8.68 -4.73
C ASN A 205 0.30 -7.72 -5.83
N TRP A 206 0.01 -6.49 -5.43
CA TRP A 206 -0.32 -5.37 -6.30
C TRP A 206 0.84 -4.39 -6.31
N GLY A 207 1.39 -4.06 -7.47
CA GLY A 207 2.57 -3.21 -7.64
C GLY A 207 2.34 -1.83 -7.05
N ARG A 208 1.20 -1.21 -7.35
CA ARG A 208 0.81 0.08 -6.75
C ARG A 208 0.89 0.05 -5.22
N ASP A 209 0.15 -0.86 -4.59
CA ASP A 209 0.13 -1.03 -3.14
C ASP A 209 1.52 -1.35 -2.59
N THR A 210 2.26 -2.22 -3.28
CA THR A 210 3.61 -2.63 -2.88
C THR A 210 4.53 -1.44 -2.82
N PHE A 211 4.58 -0.61 -3.86
CA PHE A 211 5.52 0.51 -3.92
C PHE A 211 5.14 1.65 -2.97
N ILE A 212 3.84 1.92 -2.80
CA ILE A 212 3.36 2.87 -1.78
C ILE A 212 3.71 2.37 -0.37
N ALA A 213 3.55 1.06 -0.12
CA ALA A 213 3.80 0.48 1.18
C ALA A 213 5.29 0.21 1.47
N LEU A 214 6.14 0.08 0.45
CA LEU A 214 7.53 -0.35 0.58
C LEU A 214 8.33 0.53 1.54
N LYS A 215 8.17 1.87 1.44
CA LYS A 215 8.88 2.81 2.31
C LYS A 215 8.56 2.57 3.78
N GLY A 216 7.29 2.58 4.16
CA GLY A 216 6.89 2.39 5.55
C GLY A 216 7.07 0.95 6.05
N CYS A 217 6.72 -0.06 5.25
CA CYS A 217 6.77 -1.45 5.67
C CYS A 217 8.19 -2.03 5.72
N LEU A 218 9.10 -1.58 4.83
CA LEU A 218 10.42 -2.20 4.65
C LEU A 218 11.60 -1.24 4.82
N LEU A 219 11.51 0.04 4.43
CA LEU A 219 12.65 0.96 4.55
C LEU A 219 12.74 1.62 5.93
N VAL A 220 11.64 2.25 6.36
CA VAL A 220 11.54 2.91 7.68
C VAL A 220 11.72 1.90 8.81
N THR A 221 11.46 0.62 8.57
CA THR A 221 11.66 -0.49 9.52
C THR A 221 13.01 -1.21 9.37
N GLY A 222 13.85 -0.83 8.40
CA GLY A 222 15.21 -1.36 8.25
C GLY A 222 15.34 -2.70 7.51
N HIS A 223 14.27 -3.19 6.88
CA HIS A 223 14.24 -4.42 6.08
C HIS A 223 14.69 -4.19 4.63
N PHE A 224 15.92 -3.69 4.46
CA PHE A 224 16.46 -3.29 3.16
C PHE A 224 16.66 -4.47 2.20
N GLN A 225 16.96 -5.67 2.69
CA GLN A 225 17.14 -6.83 1.81
C GLN A 225 15.81 -7.23 1.16
N GLU A 226 14.73 -7.27 1.96
CA GLU A 226 13.37 -7.54 1.51
C GLU A 226 12.88 -6.51 0.48
N ALA A 227 13.17 -5.23 0.72
CA ALA A 227 12.86 -4.15 -0.22
C ALA A 227 13.63 -4.32 -1.54
N ARG A 228 14.93 -4.62 -1.46
CA ARG A 228 15.80 -4.84 -2.63
C ARG A 228 15.28 -5.97 -3.51
N ASP A 229 14.98 -7.12 -2.91
CA ASP A 229 14.51 -8.30 -3.62
C ASP A 229 13.15 -8.04 -4.28
N THR A 230 12.26 -7.32 -3.58
CA THR A 230 10.97 -6.88 -4.12
C THR A 230 11.15 -6.01 -5.37
N LEU A 231 11.99 -4.98 -5.29
CA LEU A 231 12.24 -4.07 -6.41
C LEU A 231 12.85 -4.81 -7.61
N LEU A 232 13.81 -5.72 -7.38
CA LEU A 232 14.43 -6.50 -8.46
C LEU A 232 13.46 -7.47 -9.14
N VAL A 233 12.54 -8.07 -8.38
CA VAL A 233 11.52 -8.95 -8.98
C VAL A 233 10.56 -8.15 -9.86
N TYR A 234 10.04 -7.02 -9.38
CA TYR A 234 9.20 -6.15 -10.21
C TYR A 234 9.97 -5.60 -11.42
N ALA A 235 11.24 -5.22 -11.24
CA ALA A 235 12.13 -4.79 -12.33
C ALA A 235 12.24 -5.84 -13.44
N SER A 236 12.36 -7.12 -13.07
CA SER A 236 12.49 -8.24 -14.03
C SER A 236 11.26 -8.45 -14.92
N VAL A 237 10.10 -7.91 -14.51
CA VAL A 237 8.83 -8.04 -15.23
C VAL A 237 8.31 -6.71 -15.75
N VAL A 238 9.13 -5.68 -15.88
CA VAL A 238 8.71 -4.47 -16.60
C VAL A 238 8.48 -4.79 -18.07
N ARG A 239 7.37 -4.28 -18.62
CA ARG A 239 6.98 -4.47 -20.03
C ARG A 239 6.18 -3.26 -20.51
N HIS A 240 6.26 -2.93 -21.80
CA HIS A 240 5.59 -1.76 -22.38
C HIS A 240 6.06 -0.42 -21.78
N GLY A 241 7.24 -0.40 -21.13
CA GLY A 241 7.68 0.74 -20.33
C GLY A 241 6.93 0.91 -19.01
N LEU A 242 6.14 -0.09 -18.59
CA LEU A 242 5.29 -0.04 -17.40
C LEU A 242 5.68 -1.13 -16.39
N CYS A 243 5.54 -0.79 -15.11
CA CYS A 243 5.54 -1.76 -14.03
C CYS A 243 4.12 -2.34 -13.87
N PRO A 244 3.95 -3.66 -13.67
CA PRO A 244 2.62 -4.24 -13.58
C PRO A 244 1.89 -3.86 -12.30
N ASN A 245 0.56 -3.84 -12.36
CA ASN A 245 -0.27 -3.76 -11.16
C ASN A 245 -0.38 -5.13 -10.51
N LEU A 246 -0.99 -6.11 -11.18
CA LEU A 246 -0.99 -7.48 -10.66
C LEU A 246 0.37 -8.14 -10.92
N LEU A 247 1.06 -8.64 -9.91
CA LEU A 247 2.35 -9.32 -10.09
C LEU A 247 2.20 -10.80 -10.47
N ASP A 248 1.25 -11.50 -9.83
CA ASP A 248 1.04 -12.96 -9.93
C ASP A 248 2.36 -13.76 -9.85
N ALA A 249 3.12 -13.55 -8.77
CA ALA A 249 4.42 -14.19 -8.52
C ALA A 249 5.43 -14.05 -9.68
N ALA A 250 5.41 -12.91 -10.39
CA ALA A 250 6.19 -12.64 -11.60
C ALA A 250 5.93 -13.65 -12.74
N ASN A 251 4.78 -14.32 -12.72
CA ASN A 251 4.39 -15.32 -13.70
C ASN A 251 3.53 -14.71 -14.81
N ARG A 252 2.31 -14.26 -14.47
CA ARG A 252 1.34 -13.65 -15.39
C ARG A 252 0.92 -12.25 -14.93
N PRO A 253 1.86 -11.28 -14.92
CA PRO A 253 1.57 -9.93 -14.48
C PRO A 253 0.60 -9.21 -15.43
N ARG A 254 -0.19 -8.26 -14.88
CA ARG A 254 -1.15 -7.42 -15.62
C ARG A 254 -0.70 -5.96 -15.62
N TYR A 255 -0.76 -5.29 -16.78
CA TYR A 255 -0.24 -3.93 -17.00
C TYR A 255 -1.38 -2.93 -17.27
N ASN A 256 -2.34 -2.87 -16.35
CA ASN A 256 -3.50 -1.97 -16.42
C ASN A 256 -3.34 -0.70 -15.56
N ALA A 257 -2.23 -0.54 -14.84
CA ALA A 257 -1.95 0.63 -14.02
C ALA A 257 -0.88 1.53 -14.66
N ARG A 258 -1.18 2.82 -14.80
CA ARG A 258 -0.24 3.85 -15.27
C ARG A 258 0.55 4.45 -14.11
N ASP A 259 -0.04 4.50 -12.93
CA ASP A 259 0.56 5.07 -11.72
C ASP A 259 1.58 4.13 -11.05
N ALA A 260 1.38 2.81 -11.13
CA ALA A 260 2.28 1.81 -10.55
C ALA A 260 3.75 2.01 -10.97
N THR A 261 4.01 2.37 -12.23
CA THR A 261 5.35 2.69 -12.74
C THR A 261 6.00 3.85 -12.00
N TRP A 262 5.23 4.88 -11.67
CA TRP A 262 5.76 6.09 -11.04
C TRP A 262 5.94 5.92 -9.54
N PHE A 263 5.07 5.15 -8.89
CA PHE A 263 5.32 4.70 -7.52
C PHE A 263 6.53 3.75 -7.46
N PHE A 264 6.74 2.88 -8.44
CA PHE A 264 7.97 2.08 -8.56
C PHE A 264 9.22 2.96 -8.65
N MET A 265 9.18 4.00 -9.50
CA MET A 265 10.28 4.97 -9.60
C MET A 265 10.53 5.71 -8.28
N GLN A 266 9.48 6.04 -7.53
CA GLN A 266 9.63 6.64 -6.19
C GLN A 266 10.19 5.64 -5.18
N ALA A 267 9.74 4.38 -5.20
CA ALA A 267 10.26 3.34 -4.31
C ALA A 267 11.75 3.03 -4.56
N ILE A 268 12.23 3.11 -5.81
CA ILE A 268 13.67 3.02 -6.12
C ILE A 268 14.42 4.22 -5.52
N GLN A 269 13.89 5.44 -5.66
CA GLN A 269 14.50 6.64 -5.08
C GLN A 269 14.59 6.53 -3.56
N ASP A 270 13.50 6.13 -2.91
CA ASP A 270 13.46 5.95 -1.45
C ASP A 270 14.46 4.86 -1.02
N TYR A 271 14.56 3.75 -1.77
CA TYR A 271 15.55 2.70 -1.50
C TYR A 271 16.98 3.22 -1.61
N VAL A 272 17.32 3.95 -2.68
CA VAL A 272 18.65 4.52 -2.88
C VAL A 272 18.97 5.57 -1.81
N ALA A 273 17.99 6.33 -1.36
CA ALA A 273 18.18 7.35 -0.34
C ALA A 273 18.37 6.77 1.07
N GLU A 274 17.70 5.66 1.39
CA GLU A 274 17.64 5.14 2.76
C GLU A 274 18.48 3.88 3.00
N SER A 275 18.73 3.07 1.98
CA SER A 275 19.45 1.82 2.15
C SER A 275 20.97 2.02 2.20
N PRO A 276 21.71 1.14 2.88
CA PRO A 276 23.18 1.16 2.85
C PRO A 276 23.80 0.88 1.47
N GLU A 277 23.08 0.26 0.53
CA GLU A 277 23.57 0.01 -0.85
C GLU A 277 23.64 1.33 -1.65
N GLY A 278 22.78 2.28 -1.33
CA GLY A 278 22.76 3.61 -1.92
C GLY A 278 22.69 3.59 -3.44
N GLU A 279 23.40 4.52 -4.09
CA GLU A 279 23.46 4.63 -5.55
C GLU A 279 24.03 3.38 -6.24
N SER A 280 24.77 2.52 -5.53
CA SER A 280 25.28 1.26 -6.11
C SER A 280 24.17 0.32 -6.57
N PHE A 281 22.96 0.46 -6.01
CA PHE A 281 21.79 -0.30 -6.43
C PHE A 281 21.42 -0.06 -7.90
N LEU A 282 21.77 1.10 -8.46
CA LEU A 282 21.53 1.40 -9.88
C LEU A 282 22.32 0.46 -10.82
N ALA A 283 23.43 -0.10 -10.35
CA ALA A 283 24.20 -1.12 -11.07
C ALA A 283 23.70 -2.56 -10.82
N ALA A 284 22.68 -2.76 -9.96
CA ALA A 284 22.17 -4.09 -9.66
C ALA A 284 21.62 -4.77 -10.93
N PRO A 285 21.93 -6.07 -11.14
CA PRO A 285 21.62 -6.73 -12.39
C PRO A 285 20.11 -6.94 -12.57
N VAL A 286 19.62 -6.64 -13.76
CA VAL A 286 18.24 -6.88 -14.18
C VAL A 286 18.25 -7.77 -15.41
N SER A 287 17.45 -8.83 -15.37
CA SER A 287 17.16 -9.68 -16.52
C SER A 287 15.67 -9.62 -16.80
N LEU A 288 15.29 -8.92 -17.87
CA LEU A 288 13.89 -8.83 -18.28
C LEU A 288 13.37 -10.19 -18.73
N LYS A 289 12.24 -10.62 -18.15
CA LYS A 289 11.50 -11.81 -18.58
C LYS A 289 10.98 -11.64 -20.03
N TRP A 290 10.64 -10.41 -20.40
CA TRP A 290 10.25 -10.02 -21.75
C TRP A 290 11.12 -8.84 -22.25
N PRO A 291 12.19 -9.11 -23.00
CA PRO A 291 13.04 -8.09 -23.60
C PRO A 291 12.26 -7.03 -24.40
N ALA A 292 12.78 -5.79 -24.46
CA ALA A 292 12.13 -4.68 -25.17
C ALA A 292 11.78 -4.99 -26.63
N LYS A 293 12.68 -5.69 -27.33
CA LYS A 293 12.48 -6.14 -28.73
C LYS A 293 11.20 -6.96 -28.95
N ASP A 294 10.65 -7.60 -27.91
CA ASP A 294 9.48 -8.46 -28.02
C ASP A 294 8.16 -7.67 -27.98
N TRP A 295 8.20 -6.39 -27.61
CA TRP A 295 6.99 -5.56 -27.46
C TRP A 295 7.11 -4.14 -28.01
N ASP A 296 8.32 -3.65 -28.29
CA ASP A 296 8.55 -2.37 -28.98
C ASP A 296 9.78 -2.45 -29.89
N PRO A 297 9.58 -2.54 -31.23
CA PRO A 297 10.67 -2.57 -32.20
C PRO A 297 11.58 -1.33 -32.18
N ASP A 298 11.06 -0.15 -31.84
CA ASP A 298 11.86 1.09 -31.83
C ASP A 298 12.79 1.14 -30.61
N LEU A 299 12.48 0.40 -29.55
CA LEU A 299 13.30 0.25 -28.35
C LEU A 299 14.11 -1.06 -28.37
N ALA A 300 14.05 -1.85 -29.44
CA ALA A 300 14.74 -3.15 -29.56
C ALA A 300 16.26 -3.06 -29.42
N HIS A 301 16.84 -1.88 -29.68
CA HIS A 301 18.26 -1.61 -29.53
C HIS A 301 18.71 -1.40 -28.07
N MET A 302 17.78 -1.21 -27.14
CA MET A 302 18.08 -1.02 -25.72
C MET A 302 18.31 -2.37 -25.05
N GLU A 303 19.54 -2.59 -24.57
CA GLU A 303 19.90 -3.76 -23.79
C GLU A 303 19.83 -3.41 -22.30
N VAL A 304 18.90 -4.02 -21.56
CA VAL A 304 18.74 -3.80 -20.12
C VAL A 304 19.57 -4.83 -19.36
N LYS A 305 20.61 -4.37 -18.67
CA LYS A 305 21.47 -5.20 -17.79
C LYS A 305 21.39 -4.76 -16.34
N THR A 306 21.07 -3.50 -16.09
CA THR A 306 21.07 -2.88 -14.77
C THR A 306 19.76 -2.15 -14.48
N ILE A 307 19.56 -1.76 -13.22
CA ILE A 307 18.46 -0.88 -12.82
C ILE A 307 18.55 0.47 -13.56
N ALA A 308 19.75 1.04 -13.74
CA ALA A 308 19.93 2.27 -14.52
C ALA A 308 19.41 2.13 -15.96
N ASP A 309 19.75 1.03 -16.64
CA ASP A 309 19.28 0.75 -18.01
C ASP A 309 17.76 0.60 -18.05
N LEU A 310 17.17 -0.07 -17.04
CA LEU A 310 15.74 -0.25 -16.92
C LEU A 310 15.01 1.08 -16.75
N ILE A 311 15.51 1.94 -15.87
CA ILE A 311 14.95 3.29 -15.68
C ILE A 311 15.00 4.05 -17.00
N HIS A 312 16.13 3.99 -17.72
CA HIS A 312 16.23 4.65 -19.01
C HIS A 312 15.25 4.09 -20.05
N LEU A 313 15.00 2.77 -20.05
CA LEU A 313 13.98 2.14 -20.89
C LEU A 313 12.57 2.66 -20.58
N ILE A 314 12.20 2.76 -19.30
CA ILE A 314 10.90 3.28 -18.85
C ILE A 314 10.71 4.71 -19.38
N PHE A 315 11.67 5.60 -19.11
CA PHE A 315 11.59 6.99 -19.56
C PHE A 315 11.58 7.12 -21.09
N SER A 316 12.35 6.28 -21.80
CA SER A 316 12.36 6.26 -23.26
C SER A 316 11.02 5.85 -23.85
N ALA A 317 10.36 4.83 -23.27
CA ALA A 317 9.02 4.41 -23.66
C ALA A 317 7.99 5.52 -23.42
N HIS A 318 8.02 6.18 -22.26
CA HIS A 318 7.10 7.27 -21.94
C HIS A 318 7.30 8.52 -22.81
N ALA A 319 8.54 8.88 -23.14
CA ALA A 319 8.85 10.03 -24.00
C ALA A 319 8.47 9.78 -25.46
N LYS A 320 8.68 8.56 -25.95
CA LYS A 320 8.23 8.09 -27.27
C LYS A 320 6.70 8.03 -27.34
N GLY A 321 6.07 7.62 -26.25
CA GLY A 321 4.66 7.28 -26.18
C GLY A 321 4.44 5.77 -26.19
N ILE A 322 3.48 5.32 -25.38
CA ILE A 322 3.14 3.92 -25.17
C ILE A 322 1.75 3.70 -25.75
N ASN A 323 1.58 2.70 -26.59
CA ASN A 323 0.28 2.26 -27.10
C ASN A 323 0.29 0.74 -27.24
N PHE A 324 -0.55 0.05 -26.48
CA PHE A 324 -0.72 -1.39 -26.61
C PHE A 324 -2.12 -1.80 -26.19
N ARG A 325 -2.49 -3.03 -26.55
CA ARG A 325 -3.67 -3.71 -26.01
C ARG A 325 -3.23 -4.73 -24.98
N GLU A 326 -3.89 -4.78 -23.82
CA GLU A 326 -3.59 -5.75 -22.77
C GLU A 326 -3.51 -7.18 -23.35
N TRP A 327 -2.45 -7.89 -22.96
CA TRP A 327 -2.16 -9.21 -23.49
C TRP A 327 -3.25 -10.21 -23.12
N GLY A 328 -3.79 -10.93 -24.11
CA GLY A 328 -4.86 -11.91 -23.91
C GLY A 328 -6.27 -11.31 -23.89
N ALA A 329 -6.43 -9.99 -24.02
CA ALA A 329 -7.74 -9.35 -23.96
C ALA A 329 -8.66 -9.64 -25.16
N GLY A 330 -8.16 -10.13 -26.30
CA GLY A 330 -9.00 -10.41 -27.48
C GLY A 330 -9.72 -9.17 -28.04
N ARG A 331 -10.69 -9.32 -28.96
CA ARG A 331 -11.60 -8.24 -29.41
C ARG A 331 -13.01 -8.82 -29.64
N GLY A 332 -14.02 -7.95 -29.72
CA GLY A 332 -15.40 -8.35 -29.99
C GLY A 332 -16.06 -9.07 -28.80
N PRO A 333 -17.01 -10.00 -29.03
CA PRO A 333 -17.81 -10.61 -27.96
C PRO A 333 -17.04 -11.39 -26.90
N ASP A 334 -15.82 -11.82 -27.21
CA ASP A 334 -14.93 -12.57 -26.31
C ASP A 334 -13.88 -11.68 -25.63
N ALA A 335 -13.96 -10.36 -25.80
CA ALA A 335 -13.01 -9.44 -25.19
C ALA A 335 -13.03 -9.57 -23.65
N GLY A 336 -11.85 -9.63 -23.04
CA GLY A 336 -11.67 -9.68 -21.58
C GLY A 336 -11.78 -11.06 -20.94
N LYS A 337 -12.28 -12.08 -21.65
CA LYS A 337 -12.48 -13.43 -21.08
C LYS A 337 -11.19 -13.99 -20.46
N GLY A 338 -11.23 -14.26 -19.16
CA GLY A 338 -10.08 -14.79 -18.40
C GLY A 338 -9.08 -13.74 -17.92
N ILE A 339 -9.40 -12.44 -18.06
CA ILE A 339 -8.63 -11.31 -17.53
C ILE A 339 -9.54 -10.40 -16.70
N ASP A 340 -10.64 -9.94 -17.30
CA ASP A 340 -11.57 -8.97 -16.72
C ASP A 340 -12.93 -9.09 -17.44
N ASP A 341 -13.89 -9.75 -16.79
CA ASP A 341 -15.20 -10.07 -17.39
C ASP A 341 -16.21 -8.89 -17.32
N ASP A 342 -15.80 -7.77 -16.72
CA ASP A 342 -16.64 -6.59 -16.58
C ASP A 342 -16.19 -5.45 -17.49
N MET A 343 -14.89 -5.28 -17.71
CA MET A 343 -14.33 -4.22 -18.56
C MET A 343 -14.81 -4.31 -20.01
N SER A 344 -15.14 -3.15 -20.60
CA SER A 344 -15.49 -3.06 -22.02
C SER A 344 -14.27 -3.31 -22.93
N GLU A 345 -14.49 -3.67 -24.19
CA GLU A 345 -13.37 -4.01 -25.10
C GLU A 345 -12.36 -2.86 -25.29
N TRP A 346 -12.80 -1.61 -25.13
CA TRP A 346 -11.99 -0.40 -25.25
C TRP A 346 -11.14 -0.12 -24.01
N GLY A 347 -11.52 -0.66 -22.85
CA GLY A 347 -10.75 -0.49 -21.61
C GLY A 347 -9.39 -1.19 -21.65
N PHE A 348 -9.24 -2.20 -22.49
CA PHE A 348 -7.99 -2.95 -22.67
C PHE A 348 -6.97 -2.24 -23.56
N ASP A 349 -7.34 -1.14 -24.24
CA ASP A 349 -6.40 -0.35 -25.03
C ASP A 349 -5.76 0.71 -24.10
N VAL A 350 -4.47 0.56 -23.83
CA VAL A 350 -3.69 1.42 -22.93
C VAL A 350 -2.81 2.36 -23.75
N SER A 351 -2.93 3.66 -23.46
CA SER A 351 -2.15 4.70 -24.10
C SER A 351 -1.53 5.66 -23.09
N VAL A 352 -0.31 6.10 -23.39
CA VAL A 352 0.41 7.14 -22.67
C VAL A 352 1.17 8.01 -23.68
N ARG A 353 1.09 9.33 -23.54
CA ARG A 353 1.78 10.29 -24.40
C ARG A 353 2.42 11.40 -23.57
N LEU A 354 3.62 11.79 -23.95
CA LEU A 354 4.26 13.01 -23.49
C LEU A 354 3.71 14.20 -24.28
N ASP A 355 3.26 15.24 -23.59
CA ASP A 355 3.16 16.57 -24.20
C ASP A 355 4.52 17.25 -24.13
N GLU A 356 5.22 17.27 -25.27
CA GLU A 356 6.56 17.84 -25.34
C GLU A 356 6.61 19.31 -24.92
N LYS A 357 5.51 20.09 -25.04
CA LYS A 357 5.54 21.50 -24.67
C LYS A 357 5.54 21.71 -23.16
N THR A 358 4.71 20.96 -22.45
CA THR A 358 4.52 21.13 -21.00
C THR A 358 5.34 20.16 -20.16
N GLY A 359 5.83 19.08 -20.77
CA GLY A 359 6.48 17.97 -20.06
C GLY A 359 5.49 17.02 -19.38
N LEU A 360 4.18 17.28 -19.43
CA LEU A 360 3.18 16.44 -18.79
C LEU A 360 3.01 15.11 -19.53
N ILE A 361 2.79 14.04 -18.77
CA ILE A 361 2.39 12.75 -19.29
C ILE A 361 0.87 12.63 -19.21
N PHE A 362 0.23 12.47 -20.36
CA PHE A 362 -1.19 12.17 -20.48
C PHE A 362 -1.36 10.66 -20.72
N GLY A 363 -2.39 10.04 -20.19
CA GLY A 363 -2.69 8.66 -20.54
C GLY A 363 -4.06 8.20 -20.11
N GLY A 364 -4.40 6.98 -20.49
CA GLY A 364 -5.71 6.39 -20.24
C GLY A 364 -6.79 6.85 -21.22
N SER A 365 -8.02 6.46 -20.91
CA SER A 365 -9.23 6.85 -21.63
C SER A 365 -10.42 6.84 -20.69
N GLU A 366 -11.59 7.31 -21.14
CA GLU A 366 -12.83 7.20 -20.37
C GLU A 366 -13.29 5.74 -20.13
N HIS A 367 -12.62 4.76 -20.75
CA HIS A 367 -12.96 3.33 -20.69
C HIS A 367 -12.02 2.52 -19.78
N ASN A 368 -10.96 3.11 -19.22
CA ASN A 368 -10.00 2.39 -18.38
C ASN A 368 -9.74 3.05 -17.01
N CYS A 369 -9.07 2.27 -16.17
CA CYS A 369 -8.84 2.55 -14.75
C CYS A 369 -7.33 2.58 -14.45
N GLY A 370 -6.61 3.48 -15.10
CA GLY A 370 -5.13 3.52 -15.03
C GLY A 370 -4.53 4.09 -13.74
N THR A 371 -5.34 4.49 -12.76
CA THR A 371 -4.88 5.10 -11.49
C THR A 371 -5.49 4.35 -10.31
N TRP A 372 -5.02 4.59 -9.09
CA TRP A 372 -5.50 3.92 -7.88
C TRP A 372 -7.00 4.02 -7.63
N MET A 373 -7.65 5.05 -8.17
CA MET A 373 -9.10 5.13 -8.25
C MET A 373 -9.59 4.27 -9.42
N ASP A 374 -9.61 2.93 -9.25
CA ASP A 374 -9.71 1.96 -10.36
C ASP A 374 -11.01 1.15 -10.44
N LYS A 375 -12.07 1.57 -9.76
CA LYS A 375 -13.34 0.84 -9.80
C LYS A 375 -13.95 0.77 -11.22
N MET A 376 -13.91 -0.42 -11.80
CA MET A 376 -14.68 -0.78 -13.00
C MET A 376 -16.11 -1.18 -12.56
N GLY A 377 -17.12 -0.54 -13.16
CA GLY A 377 -18.52 -0.90 -12.91
C GLY A 377 -18.84 -2.29 -13.44
N SER A 378 -19.68 -3.03 -12.70
CA SER A 378 -20.03 -4.43 -13.00
C SER A 378 -21.53 -4.73 -12.92
N SER A 379 -22.38 -3.75 -12.63
CA SER A 379 -23.84 -3.94 -12.59
C SER A 379 -24.46 -3.70 -13.97
N ALA A 380 -24.89 -4.79 -14.60
CA ALA A 380 -25.69 -4.71 -15.82
C ALA A 380 -27.07 -4.07 -15.54
N LYS A 381 -27.65 -4.35 -14.37
CA LYS A 381 -28.97 -3.85 -13.93
C LYS A 381 -29.00 -2.34 -13.78
N ALA A 382 -27.93 -1.75 -13.23
CA ALA A 382 -27.80 -0.30 -13.09
C ALA A 382 -27.20 0.38 -14.34
N GLY A 383 -26.90 -0.37 -15.40
CA GLY A 383 -26.34 0.16 -16.64
C GLY A 383 -24.90 0.67 -16.51
N ASN A 384 -24.18 0.23 -15.49
CA ASN A 384 -22.84 0.71 -15.14
C ASN A 384 -21.72 -0.29 -15.50
N LYS A 385 -22.07 -1.53 -15.87
CA LYS A 385 -21.12 -2.57 -16.31
C LYS A 385 -20.23 -2.09 -17.46
N GLY A 386 -18.92 -2.28 -17.31
CA GLY A 386 -17.89 -1.93 -18.30
C GLY A 386 -17.55 -0.44 -18.40
N LYS A 387 -18.11 0.37 -17.50
CA LYS A 387 -17.78 1.80 -17.37
C LYS A 387 -16.92 2.01 -16.11
N PRO A 388 -15.77 2.69 -16.22
CA PRO A 388 -15.05 3.17 -15.04
C PRO A 388 -15.90 4.15 -14.24
N ALA A 389 -15.90 4.00 -12.91
CA ALA A 389 -16.55 4.96 -12.02
C ALA A 389 -15.77 6.28 -11.93
N THR A 390 -14.44 6.18 -11.97
CA THR A 390 -13.49 7.29 -11.82
C THR A 390 -12.38 7.20 -12.87
N PRO A 391 -12.70 7.29 -14.18
CA PRO A 391 -11.64 7.37 -15.18
C PRO A 391 -10.86 8.67 -14.94
N ARG A 392 -9.57 8.55 -14.64
CA ARG A 392 -8.66 9.70 -14.42
C ARG A 392 -7.69 9.80 -15.59
N ASP A 393 -8.25 9.85 -16.78
CA ASP A 393 -7.48 10.00 -18.02
C ASP A 393 -6.92 11.42 -18.15
N GLY A 394 -5.95 11.58 -19.04
CA GLY A 394 -5.16 12.81 -19.13
C GLY A 394 -3.98 12.81 -18.14
N ALA A 395 -3.60 13.99 -17.64
CA ALA A 395 -2.46 14.15 -16.75
C ALA A 395 -2.90 14.15 -15.28
N ALA A 396 -2.83 12.98 -14.65
CA ALA A 396 -3.16 12.81 -13.22
C ALA A 396 -2.08 13.45 -12.33
N VAL A 397 -2.52 14.21 -11.32
CA VAL A 397 -1.63 15.07 -10.52
C VAL A 397 -0.52 14.30 -9.81
N GLU A 398 -0.81 13.12 -9.26
CA GLU A 398 0.18 12.30 -8.56
C GLU A 398 1.21 11.69 -9.52
N ILE A 399 0.81 11.30 -10.73
CA ILE A 399 1.73 10.81 -11.76
C ILE A 399 2.71 11.92 -12.15
N VAL A 400 2.22 13.15 -12.30
CA VAL A 400 3.05 14.31 -12.65
C VAL A 400 4.03 14.65 -11.52
N GLY A 401 3.58 14.62 -10.26
CA GLY A 401 4.44 14.82 -9.09
C GLY A 401 5.54 13.75 -8.98
N LEU A 402 5.18 12.48 -9.12
CA LEU A 402 6.14 11.36 -9.08
C LEU A 402 7.13 11.41 -10.25
N LEU A 403 6.66 11.76 -11.46
CA LEU A 403 7.51 11.99 -12.63
C LEU A 403 8.51 13.11 -12.35
N LYS A 404 8.05 14.25 -11.79
CA LYS A 404 8.93 15.37 -11.42
C LYS A 404 9.98 14.94 -10.41
N SER A 405 9.58 14.24 -9.35
CA SER A 405 10.49 13.70 -8.34
C SER A 405 11.60 12.86 -8.98
N ALA A 406 11.22 11.92 -9.86
CA ALA A 406 12.16 11.07 -10.58
C ALA A 406 13.07 11.86 -11.54
N LEU A 407 12.54 12.82 -12.30
CA LEU A 407 13.34 13.65 -13.22
C LEU A 407 14.36 14.52 -12.47
N ARG A 408 13.96 15.12 -11.34
CA ARG A 408 14.86 15.85 -10.43
C ARG A 408 16.00 14.95 -9.98
N TRP A 409 15.67 13.76 -9.48
CA TRP A 409 16.66 12.81 -8.99
C TRP A 409 17.63 12.37 -10.09
N LEU A 410 17.12 11.91 -11.25
CA LEU A 410 17.95 11.50 -12.37
C LEU A 410 18.86 12.62 -12.89
N SER A 411 18.38 13.87 -12.83
CA SER A 411 19.18 15.04 -13.22
C SER A 411 20.27 15.40 -12.21
N SER A 412 20.18 14.93 -10.96
CA SER A 412 21.20 15.12 -9.93
C SER A 412 22.26 14.01 -9.88
N LEU A 413 21.98 12.84 -10.45
CA LEU A 413 22.89 11.70 -10.43
C LEU A 413 24.14 11.97 -11.29
N SER A 414 25.27 11.44 -10.83
CA SER A 414 26.51 11.50 -11.60
C SER A 414 26.42 10.64 -12.86
N ARG A 415 27.22 11.01 -13.86
CA ARG A 415 27.31 10.30 -15.15
C ARG A 415 27.87 8.89 -15.04
N ASP A 416 28.64 8.63 -13.99
CA ASP A 416 29.23 7.32 -13.70
C ASP A 416 28.19 6.33 -13.13
N VAL A 417 27.17 6.85 -12.45
CA VAL A 417 26.12 6.07 -11.79
C VAL A 417 24.92 5.87 -12.72
N PHE A 418 24.48 6.93 -13.40
CA PHE A 418 23.45 6.87 -14.41
C PHE A 418 24.04 7.44 -15.70
N PRO A 419 24.25 6.66 -16.78
CA PRO A 419 25.00 7.10 -17.97
C PRO A 419 24.16 7.75 -19.09
N TYR A 420 22.83 7.88 -18.92
CA TYR A 420 21.91 8.47 -19.91
C TYR A 420 21.55 9.96 -19.68
N GLU A 421 21.69 10.83 -20.70
CA GLU A 421 21.39 12.28 -20.54
C GLU A 421 20.00 12.68 -21.02
N GLN A 422 19.49 11.92 -21.98
CA GLN A 422 18.34 12.30 -22.77
C GLN A 422 17.61 11.08 -23.31
N VAL A 423 16.36 11.28 -23.66
CA VAL A 423 15.49 10.32 -24.35
C VAL A 423 15.11 10.88 -25.72
N LYS A 424 14.51 10.04 -26.58
CA LYS A 424 13.92 10.49 -27.85
C LYS A 424 12.42 10.60 -27.70
N THR A 425 11.85 11.72 -28.11
CA THR A 425 10.41 11.95 -28.08
C THR A 425 9.70 11.32 -29.28
N ALA A 426 8.36 11.33 -29.28
CA ALA A 426 7.54 10.89 -30.40
C ALA A 426 7.89 11.59 -31.73
N SER A 427 8.31 12.87 -31.68
CA SER A 427 8.77 13.63 -32.85
C SER A 427 10.20 13.28 -33.29
N GLY A 428 10.86 12.34 -32.61
CA GLY A 428 12.24 11.93 -32.85
C GLY A 428 13.28 12.91 -32.30
N GLN A 429 12.85 13.98 -31.62
CA GLN A 429 13.74 14.97 -31.05
C GLN A 429 14.36 14.48 -29.73
N PRO A 430 15.64 14.81 -29.47
CA PRO A 430 16.23 14.54 -28.16
C PRO A 430 15.62 15.45 -27.10
N LEU A 431 15.32 14.89 -25.93
CA LEU A 431 14.86 15.61 -24.75
C LEU A 431 15.74 15.22 -23.56
N LYS A 432 16.52 16.18 -23.04
CA LYS A 432 17.33 15.94 -21.85
C LYS A 432 16.44 15.79 -20.62
N TYR A 433 16.84 14.95 -19.68
CA TYR A 433 16.13 14.77 -18.40
C TYR A 433 15.93 16.11 -17.67
N LYS A 434 16.98 16.94 -17.64
CA LYS A 434 16.93 18.28 -17.03
C LYS A 434 15.98 19.24 -17.75
N ASP A 435 15.87 19.16 -19.07
CA ASP A 435 14.95 20.01 -19.84
C ASP A 435 13.50 19.55 -19.61
N TRP A 436 13.27 18.24 -19.50
CA TRP A 436 11.97 17.69 -19.13
C TRP A 436 11.56 18.12 -17.72
N ASP A 437 12.47 18.00 -16.74
CA ASP A 437 12.28 18.50 -15.37
C ASP A 437 11.88 19.99 -15.35
N SER A 438 12.61 20.81 -16.11
CA SER A 438 12.36 22.26 -16.18
C SER A 438 10.99 22.58 -16.78
N ARG A 439 10.58 21.87 -17.85
CA ARG A 439 9.25 22.06 -18.45
C ARG A 439 8.12 21.79 -17.46
N LEU A 440 8.25 20.76 -16.62
CA LEU A 440 7.26 20.49 -15.57
C LEU A 440 7.21 21.64 -14.55
N SER A 441 8.38 22.09 -14.06
CA SER A 441 8.47 23.21 -13.11
C SER A 441 7.82 24.49 -13.65
N GLU A 442 8.02 24.80 -14.93
CA GLU A 442 7.49 26.01 -15.57
C GLU A 442 5.96 25.96 -15.82
N ASN A 443 5.39 24.76 -15.93
CA ASN A 443 4.01 24.59 -16.39
C ASN A 443 3.05 24.05 -15.33
N PHE A 444 3.53 23.29 -14.34
CA PHE A 444 2.66 22.60 -13.37
C PHE A 444 1.73 23.57 -12.65
N GLU A 445 2.30 24.55 -11.95
CA GLU A 445 1.55 25.50 -11.12
C GLU A 445 0.45 26.19 -11.93
N ARG A 446 0.81 26.70 -13.12
CA ARG A 446 -0.12 27.38 -14.04
C ARG A 446 -1.25 26.48 -14.55
N LEU A 447 -1.01 25.17 -14.69
CA LEU A 447 -1.98 24.24 -15.25
C LEU A 447 -2.87 23.60 -14.19
N PHE A 448 -2.37 23.40 -12.98
CA PHE A 448 -3.07 22.69 -11.92
C PHE A 448 -3.70 23.61 -10.87
N TRP A 449 -3.13 24.77 -10.55
CA TRP A 449 -3.69 25.67 -9.55
C TRP A 449 -5.03 26.27 -10.02
N ILE A 450 -6.01 26.31 -9.11
CA ILE A 450 -7.27 27.04 -9.27
C ILE A 450 -7.34 28.08 -8.16
N GLY A 451 -7.15 29.35 -8.52
CA GLY A 451 -7.15 30.45 -7.55
C GLY A 451 -8.52 30.67 -6.90
N PRO A 452 -8.60 31.20 -5.66
CA PRO A 452 -9.86 31.52 -4.99
C PRO A 452 -10.80 32.43 -5.79
N ASP A 453 -10.23 33.35 -6.57
CA ASP A 453 -10.95 34.32 -7.39
C ASP A 453 -11.21 33.84 -8.83
N GLU A 454 -10.72 32.64 -9.18
CA GLU A 454 -10.85 32.12 -10.54
C GLU A 454 -12.28 31.63 -10.78
N LYS A 455 -12.98 32.30 -11.72
CA LYS A 455 -14.32 31.87 -12.16
C LYS A 455 -14.22 30.63 -13.03
N THR A 456 -14.16 29.48 -12.39
CA THR A 456 -14.18 28.18 -13.06
C THR A 456 -15.54 27.49 -12.86
N SER A 457 -15.76 26.40 -13.59
CA SER A 457 -16.85 25.47 -13.30
C SER A 457 -16.58 24.57 -12.09
N ALA A 458 -15.49 24.80 -11.35
CA ALA A 458 -15.14 24.01 -10.18
C ALA A 458 -16.15 24.26 -9.04
N PRO A 459 -16.54 23.22 -8.30
CA PRO A 459 -17.38 23.38 -7.11
C PRO A 459 -16.65 24.09 -5.96
N VAL A 460 -15.31 24.09 -5.98
CA VAL A 460 -14.44 24.68 -4.95
C VAL A 460 -13.26 25.37 -5.61
N ALA A 461 -12.83 26.50 -5.03
CA ALA A 461 -11.66 27.26 -5.46
C ALA A 461 -10.56 27.22 -4.38
N GLY A 462 -9.35 27.66 -4.71
CA GLY A 462 -8.19 27.56 -3.82
C GLY A 462 -7.66 26.13 -3.70
N ILE A 463 -7.67 25.38 -4.80
CA ILE A 463 -7.32 23.95 -4.85
C ILE A 463 -6.39 23.68 -6.04
N TYR A 464 -5.78 22.49 -6.06
CA TYR A 464 -5.13 21.97 -7.26
C TYR A 464 -6.06 20.97 -7.96
N ARG A 465 -6.14 21.07 -9.29
CA ARG A 465 -6.85 20.14 -10.16
C ARG A 465 -6.44 18.71 -9.89
N ASP A 466 -7.39 17.79 -9.95
CA ASP A 466 -7.10 16.36 -9.80
C ASP A 466 -6.43 15.79 -11.06
N THR A 467 -6.84 16.28 -12.22
CA THR A 467 -6.31 15.93 -13.54
C THR A 467 -6.24 17.17 -14.43
N VAL A 468 -5.40 17.13 -15.46
CA VAL A 468 -5.43 18.12 -16.55
C VAL A 468 -5.73 17.41 -17.85
N GLY A 469 -6.77 17.88 -18.53
CA GLY A 469 -7.12 17.43 -19.87
C GLY A 469 -7.84 16.08 -19.91
N ALA A 470 -8.53 15.69 -18.84
CA ALA A 470 -9.41 14.53 -18.85
C ALA A 470 -10.47 14.63 -19.95
N THR A 471 -11.00 13.48 -20.38
CA THR A 471 -12.06 13.42 -21.39
C THR A 471 -13.31 14.14 -20.88
N ARG A 472 -13.69 13.92 -19.61
CA ARG A 472 -14.79 14.64 -18.95
C ARG A 472 -14.25 15.86 -18.22
N LYS A 473 -14.40 17.03 -18.85
CA LYS A 473 -13.74 18.28 -18.39
C LYS A 473 -14.02 18.71 -16.96
N TRP A 474 -15.17 18.36 -16.38
CA TRP A 474 -15.46 18.69 -14.99
C TRP A 474 -14.65 17.86 -13.97
N GLN A 475 -14.15 16.67 -14.36
CA GLN A 475 -13.32 15.82 -13.50
C GLN A 475 -11.95 16.46 -13.20
N ASP A 476 -11.42 17.28 -14.11
CA ASP A 476 -10.20 18.09 -13.87
C ASP A 476 -10.35 18.94 -12.59
N TYR A 477 -11.56 19.41 -12.27
CA TYR A 477 -11.83 20.41 -11.24
C TYR A 477 -12.41 19.83 -9.94
N GLN A 478 -12.43 18.50 -9.78
CA GLN A 478 -12.90 17.88 -8.53
C GLN A 478 -11.87 18.04 -7.42
N LEU A 479 -12.33 18.40 -6.23
CA LEU A 479 -11.49 18.37 -5.03
C LEU A 479 -11.33 16.92 -4.55
N ARG A 480 -10.10 16.42 -4.65
CA ARG A 480 -9.67 15.06 -4.29
C ARG A 480 -8.35 15.10 -3.51
N PRO A 481 -8.00 14.05 -2.74
CA PRO A 481 -6.77 14.04 -1.93
C PRO A 481 -5.48 13.85 -2.76
N ASN A 482 -5.58 13.55 -4.06
CA ASN A 482 -4.46 13.07 -4.87
C ASN A 482 -3.30 14.05 -5.01
N PHE A 483 -3.55 15.37 -5.03
CA PHE A 483 -2.47 16.35 -5.13
C PHE A 483 -1.59 16.42 -3.89
N CYS A 484 -2.03 15.89 -2.74
CA CYS A 484 -1.20 15.76 -1.55
C CYS A 484 0.00 14.83 -1.80
N ILE A 485 -0.17 13.82 -2.67
CA ILE A 485 0.92 12.92 -3.08
C ILE A 485 1.98 13.71 -3.84
N ALA A 486 1.56 14.55 -4.79
CA ALA A 486 2.48 15.40 -5.56
C ALA A 486 3.20 16.42 -4.66
N MET A 487 2.49 17.04 -3.70
CA MET A 487 3.09 17.96 -2.72
C MET A 487 4.15 17.27 -1.86
N ALA A 488 3.92 16.02 -1.45
CA ALA A 488 4.85 15.27 -0.63
C ALA A 488 6.14 14.88 -1.38
N VAL A 489 6.04 14.44 -2.64
CA VAL A 489 7.20 13.91 -3.40
C VAL A 489 7.95 14.99 -4.20
N ALA A 490 7.26 16.05 -4.61
CA ALA A 490 7.78 17.12 -5.44
C ALA A 490 7.29 18.51 -4.97
N PRO A 491 7.62 18.93 -3.73
CA PRO A 491 7.17 20.20 -3.18
C PRO A 491 7.63 21.41 -4.01
N GLU A 492 8.72 21.30 -4.77
CA GLU A 492 9.22 22.38 -5.63
C GLU A 492 8.28 22.78 -6.78
N LEU A 493 7.25 21.98 -7.06
CA LEU A 493 6.23 22.32 -8.06
C LEU A 493 5.23 23.37 -7.58
N PHE A 494 5.15 23.60 -6.27
CA PHE A 494 4.05 24.33 -5.65
C PHE A 494 4.51 25.69 -5.13
N MET A 495 3.68 26.71 -5.33
CA MET A 495 3.86 27.98 -4.61
C MET A 495 3.41 27.79 -3.15
N PRO A 496 4.25 28.09 -2.14
CA PRO A 496 3.93 27.78 -0.74
C PRO A 496 2.60 28.35 -0.22
N GLU A 497 2.23 29.57 -0.62
CA GLU A 497 0.96 30.20 -0.22
C GLU A 497 -0.26 29.50 -0.82
N HIS A 498 -0.17 29.07 -2.07
CA HIS A 498 -1.22 28.30 -2.75
C HIS A 498 -1.34 26.90 -2.15
N ALA A 499 -0.20 26.24 -1.91
CA ALA A 499 -0.16 24.93 -1.27
C ALA A 499 -0.80 24.93 0.12
N ASN A 500 -0.44 25.90 0.97
CA ASN A 500 -1.05 26.07 2.28
C ASN A 500 -2.57 26.28 2.16
N THR A 501 -3.00 27.17 1.25
CA THR A 501 -4.43 27.43 0.99
C THR A 501 -5.18 26.14 0.63
N ALA A 502 -4.65 25.37 -0.33
CA ALA A 502 -5.23 24.09 -0.73
C ALA A 502 -5.28 23.08 0.42
N LEU A 503 -4.24 23.01 1.25
CA LEU A 503 -4.20 22.11 2.39
C LEU A 503 -5.21 22.48 3.48
N GLN A 504 -5.50 23.76 3.70
CA GLN A 504 -6.59 24.19 4.59
C GLN A 504 -7.96 23.74 4.05
N VAL A 505 -8.16 23.82 2.73
CA VAL A 505 -9.38 23.32 2.09
C VAL A 505 -9.49 21.80 2.23
N VAL A 506 -8.40 21.05 2.03
CA VAL A 506 -8.35 19.59 2.24
C VAL A 506 -8.63 19.22 3.68
N ALA A 507 -7.97 19.89 4.63
CA ALA A 507 -8.13 19.66 6.06
C ALA A 507 -9.59 19.86 6.52
N SER A 508 -10.29 20.84 5.95
CA SER A 508 -11.67 21.16 6.33
C SER A 508 -12.73 20.34 5.60
N ARG A 509 -12.45 19.86 4.37
CA ARG A 509 -13.46 19.18 3.53
C ARG A 509 -13.24 17.69 3.33
N LEU A 510 -12.00 17.23 3.33
CA LEU A 510 -11.65 15.85 2.97
C LEU A 510 -11.13 15.02 4.15
N VAL A 511 -10.50 15.62 5.17
CA VAL A 511 -9.97 14.84 6.30
C VAL A 511 -11.11 14.36 7.20
N GLY A 512 -11.39 13.06 7.14
CA GLY A 512 -12.32 12.37 8.03
C GLY A 512 -11.66 11.90 9.32
N PRO A 513 -12.38 11.15 10.18
CA PRO A 513 -11.85 10.67 11.45
C PRO A 513 -10.64 9.73 11.31
N LEU A 514 -10.63 8.87 10.28
CA LEU A 514 -9.56 7.91 10.04
C LEU A 514 -8.96 8.06 8.64
N GLY A 515 -9.78 8.24 7.62
CA GLY A 515 -9.32 8.41 6.25
C GLY A 515 -9.58 9.79 5.69
N MET A 516 -9.30 9.94 4.40
CA MET A 516 -9.62 11.11 3.61
C MET A 516 -10.73 10.76 2.61
N CYS A 517 -11.79 11.56 2.57
CA CYS A 517 -12.82 11.48 1.55
C CYS A 517 -12.18 11.50 0.16
N THR A 518 -12.53 10.51 -0.67
CA THR A 518 -12.00 10.40 -2.04
C THR A 518 -12.55 11.45 -3.00
N LEU A 519 -13.64 12.10 -2.62
CA LEU A 519 -14.28 13.21 -3.32
C LEU A 519 -14.90 14.18 -2.30
N ASP A 520 -14.91 15.47 -2.59
CA ASP A 520 -15.59 16.49 -1.77
C ASP A 520 -17.06 16.14 -1.50
N PRO A 521 -17.52 16.09 -0.23
CA PRO A 521 -18.92 15.92 0.13
C PRO A 521 -19.90 16.90 -0.52
N ALA A 522 -19.44 18.06 -0.99
CA ALA A 522 -20.26 19.02 -1.72
C ALA A 522 -20.44 18.70 -3.22
N ASP A 523 -19.69 17.73 -3.77
CA ASP A 523 -19.81 17.30 -5.16
C ASP A 523 -21.08 16.47 -5.38
N LYS A 524 -21.69 16.59 -6.56
CA LYS A 524 -22.92 15.86 -6.93
C LYS A 524 -22.69 14.37 -7.11
N GLU A 525 -21.46 13.94 -7.39
CA GLU A 525 -21.11 12.52 -7.50
C GLU A 525 -20.75 11.89 -6.15
N TYR A 526 -20.76 12.66 -5.05
CA TYR A 526 -20.40 12.14 -3.72
C TYR A 526 -21.41 11.12 -3.19
N HIS A 527 -20.91 9.91 -2.89
CA HIS A 527 -21.62 8.79 -2.29
C HIS A 527 -20.67 8.09 -1.30
N GLY A 528 -20.62 8.55 -0.05
CA GLY A 528 -19.59 8.15 0.92
C GLY A 528 -19.67 6.72 1.49
N ASP A 529 -20.76 5.99 1.26
CA ASP A 529 -20.98 4.68 1.91
C ASP A 529 -20.84 3.52 0.91
N TYR A 530 -19.72 2.81 0.96
CA TYR A 530 -19.38 1.75 0.02
C TYR A 530 -20.09 0.43 0.35
N HIS A 531 -20.86 -0.06 -0.62
CA HIS A 531 -21.57 -1.35 -0.57
C HIS A 531 -21.31 -2.14 -1.86
N ASN A 532 -20.32 -3.04 -1.84
CA ASN A 532 -19.91 -3.79 -3.04
C ASN A 532 -20.96 -4.80 -3.51
N ASP A 533 -21.83 -5.26 -2.62
CA ASP A 533 -22.90 -6.23 -2.84
C ASP A 533 -24.25 -5.58 -3.17
N ASN A 534 -24.30 -4.25 -3.32
CA ASN A 534 -25.51 -3.53 -3.68
C ASN A 534 -25.97 -3.88 -5.11
N ASP A 535 -27.02 -4.69 -5.25
CA ASP A 535 -27.64 -5.02 -6.54
C ASP A 535 -28.87 -4.14 -6.83
N SER A 536 -28.84 -2.85 -6.52
CA SER A 536 -29.91 -1.93 -6.91
C SER A 536 -29.82 -1.52 -8.39
N SER A 537 -30.79 -0.74 -8.87
CA SER A 537 -30.71 -0.10 -10.19
C SER A 537 -30.05 1.29 -10.14
N ASP A 538 -29.55 1.71 -8.99
CA ASP A 538 -28.87 2.99 -8.84
C ASP A 538 -27.42 2.88 -9.30
N GLN A 539 -27.11 3.53 -10.42
CA GLN A 539 -25.79 3.52 -11.04
C GLN A 539 -24.68 3.92 -10.07
N TRP A 540 -24.95 4.84 -9.13
CA TRP A 540 -23.93 5.48 -8.30
C TRP A 540 -23.43 4.61 -7.16
N ILE A 541 -24.18 3.56 -6.79
CA ILE A 541 -23.83 2.68 -5.67
C ILE A 541 -23.84 1.20 -6.06
N ALA A 542 -24.52 0.82 -7.14
CA ALA A 542 -24.64 -0.59 -7.54
C ALA A 542 -23.27 -1.21 -7.82
N HIS A 543 -23.05 -2.39 -7.23
CA HIS A 543 -21.79 -3.13 -7.21
C HIS A 543 -20.58 -2.29 -6.77
N GLY A 544 -20.82 -1.32 -5.88
CA GLY A 544 -19.77 -0.50 -5.29
C GLY A 544 -19.17 0.53 -6.24
N TRP A 545 -19.93 1.04 -7.21
CA TRP A 545 -19.49 2.13 -8.11
C TRP A 545 -18.83 3.30 -7.36
N ASN A 546 -19.32 3.60 -6.15
CA ASN A 546 -18.83 4.68 -5.31
C ASN A 546 -17.52 4.43 -4.56
N TYR A 547 -16.81 3.33 -4.79
CA TYR A 547 -15.57 2.97 -4.07
C TYR A 547 -14.52 4.09 -3.96
N HIS A 548 -14.46 5.00 -4.94
CA HIS A 548 -13.61 6.20 -4.93
C HIS A 548 -14.39 7.52 -5.16
N GLN A 549 -15.66 7.57 -4.76
CA GLN A 549 -16.54 8.72 -4.95
C GLN A 549 -17.08 9.24 -3.61
N GLY A 550 -16.27 9.20 -2.55
CA GLY A 550 -16.68 9.65 -1.23
C GLY A 550 -16.12 8.85 -0.06
N PRO A 551 -16.01 7.50 -0.12
CA PRO A 551 -15.44 6.71 0.95
C PRO A 551 -14.08 7.25 1.38
N GLU A 552 -13.82 7.14 2.68
CA GLU A 552 -12.66 7.72 3.35
C GLU A 552 -11.50 6.73 3.32
N TRP A 553 -10.55 6.94 2.42
CA TRP A 553 -9.38 6.07 2.30
C TRP A 553 -8.28 6.47 3.27
N VAL A 554 -7.61 5.51 3.91
CA VAL A 554 -6.66 5.83 5.00
C VAL A 554 -5.27 6.20 4.48
N TRP A 555 -4.75 5.51 3.46
CA TRP A 555 -3.39 5.74 2.97
C TRP A 555 -3.08 7.17 2.46
N PRO A 556 -4.01 7.93 1.84
CA PRO A 556 -3.73 9.30 1.41
C PRO A 556 -3.44 10.23 2.58
N LEU A 557 -3.90 9.89 3.79
CA LEU A 557 -3.64 10.68 4.99
C LEU A 557 -2.14 10.82 5.25
N GLY A 558 -1.34 9.77 5.03
CA GLY A 558 0.12 9.85 5.19
C GLY A 558 0.75 10.92 4.29
N PHE A 559 0.37 10.96 3.02
CA PHE A 559 0.84 11.99 2.08
C PHE A 559 0.31 13.38 2.43
N PHE A 560 -0.93 13.50 2.90
CA PHE A 560 -1.47 14.75 3.42
C PHE A 560 -0.67 15.26 4.63
N LEU A 561 -0.29 14.38 5.56
CA LEU A 561 0.51 14.75 6.74
C LEU A 561 1.91 15.20 6.33
N GLU A 562 2.55 14.54 5.36
CA GLU A 562 3.83 14.98 4.80
C GLU A 562 3.72 16.35 4.13
N ALA A 563 2.68 16.57 3.31
CA ALA A 563 2.41 17.86 2.67
C ALA A 563 2.09 18.97 3.70
N TRP A 564 1.28 18.67 4.73
CA TRP A 564 0.96 19.57 5.83
C TRP A 564 2.20 19.95 6.64
N ASN A 565 3.07 18.99 6.88
CA ASN A 565 4.32 19.23 7.58
C ASN A 565 5.26 20.13 6.76
N HIS A 566 5.20 20.07 5.42
CA HIS A 566 6.03 20.92 4.55
C HIS A 566 5.46 22.34 4.34
N PHE A 567 4.15 22.47 4.09
CA PHE A 567 3.52 23.73 3.67
C PHE A 567 2.52 24.29 4.68
N GLY A 568 2.03 23.48 5.61
CA GLY A 568 1.01 23.88 6.55
C GLY A 568 1.51 25.04 7.41
N SER A 569 0.75 26.12 7.44
CA SER A 569 0.97 27.25 8.33
C SER A 569 -0.27 27.48 9.19
N LEU A 570 -0.06 27.78 10.46
CA LEU A 570 -1.10 28.16 11.39
C LEU A 570 -0.98 29.66 11.66
N ASP A 571 -2.11 30.37 11.71
CA ASP A 571 -2.16 31.81 12.04
C ASP A 571 -1.68 32.11 13.48
N THR A 572 -1.43 31.06 14.27
CA THR A 572 -0.95 31.15 15.65
C THR A 572 0.57 30.94 15.71
N SER A 573 1.30 31.95 16.18
CA SER A 573 2.77 32.00 16.33
C SER A 573 3.40 30.94 17.26
N SER A 574 2.65 29.93 17.73
CA SER A 574 3.04 29.02 18.81
C SER A 574 2.73 27.53 18.59
N SER A 575 2.18 27.12 17.44
CA SER A 575 1.93 25.71 17.16
C SER A 575 2.65 25.27 15.90
N GLU A 576 3.63 24.39 16.07
CA GLU A 576 4.27 23.68 14.97
C GLU A 576 3.23 22.85 14.18
N PRO A 577 3.24 22.88 12.84
CA PRO A 577 2.32 22.13 11.99
C PRO A 577 2.26 20.64 12.34
N ALA A 578 3.41 20.05 12.68
CA ALA A 578 3.52 18.66 13.14
C ALA A 578 2.71 18.39 14.41
N ARG A 579 2.75 19.30 15.40
CA ARG A 579 2.02 19.15 16.67
C ARG A 579 0.50 19.23 16.44
N TYR A 580 0.06 20.12 15.55
CA TYR A 580 -1.35 20.23 15.18
C TYR A 580 -1.83 18.96 14.46
N ALA A 581 -1.01 18.43 13.56
CA ALA A 581 -1.34 17.23 12.79
C ALA A 581 -1.57 15.98 13.66
N MET A 582 -0.99 15.91 14.86
CA MET A 582 -1.21 14.80 15.81
C MET A 582 -2.67 14.63 16.23
N GLN A 583 -3.51 15.67 16.14
CA GLN A 583 -4.94 15.54 16.47
C GLN A 583 -5.67 14.58 15.53
N TRP A 584 -5.28 14.54 14.25
CA TRP A 584 -5.85 13.62 13.25
C TRP A 584 -5.43 12.17 13.48
N LEU A 585 -4.38 11.94 14.27
CA LEU A 585 -3.83 10.62 14.56
C LEU A 585 -4.39 9.98 15.84
N LEU A 586 -5.23 10.70 16.60
CA LEU A 586 -5.85 10.15 17.81
C LEU A 586 -6.75 8.93 17.50
N PRO A 587 -7.63 8.95 16.47
CA PRO A 587 -8.46 7.79 16.13
C PRO A 587 -7.63 6.59 15.65
N HIS A 588 -6.52 6.86 14.95
CA HIS A 588 -5.58 5.83 14.49
C HIS A 588 -4.95 5.08 15.66
N ARG A 589 -4.47 5.81 16.67
CA ARG A 589 -3.91 5.24 17.90
C ARG A 589 -4.94 4.38 18.64
N GLU A 590 -6.19 4.82 18.69
CA GLU A 590 -7.26 4.07 19.33
C GLU A 590 -7.58 2.78 18.57
N MET A 591 -7.68 2.85 17.24
CA MET A 591 -8.02 1.70 16.40
C MET A 591 -6.95 0.61 16.48
N LEU A 592 -5.66 0.96 16.40
CA LEU A 592 -4.54 0.02 16.52
C LEU A 592 -4.57 -0.82 17.82
N ARG A 593 -5.15 -0.28 18.89
CA ARG A 593 -5.22 -0.95 20.20
C ARG A 593 -6.48 -1.76 20.40
N LYS A 594 -7.59 -1.32 19.81
CA LYS A 594 -8.92 -1.90 20.05
C LYS A 594 -9.36 -2.88 18.98
N ALA A 595 -8.91 -2.70 17.74
CA ALA A 595 -9.31 -3.53 16.62
C ALA A 595 -8.76 -4.96 16.76
N PRO A 596 -9.53 -6.01 16.42
CA PRO A 596 -9.06 -7.40 16.44
C PRO A 596 -7.79 -7.62 15.58
N TRP A 597 -7.68 -6.88 14.49
CA TRP A 597 -6.54 -6.91 13.57
C TRP A 597 -5.33 -6.09 14.06
N ARG A 598 -5.47 -5.26 15.10
CA ARG A 598 -4.40 -4.33 15.54
C ARG A 598 -3.74 -3.59 14.37
N SER A 599 -4.57 -3.12 13.45
CA SER A 599 -4.18 -2.52 12.18
C SER A 599 -5.18 -1.41 11.82
N LEU A 600 -4.86 -0.67 10.77
CA LEU A 600 -5.76 0.27 10.12
C LEU A 600 -6.41 -0.37 8.90
N PRO A 601 -7.68 -0.02 8.60
CA PRO A 601 -8.39 -0.54 7.46
C PRO A 601 -7.92 0.15 6.18
N GLU A 602 -8.37 -0.37 5.06
CA GLU A 602 -8.21 0.23 3.75
C GLU A 602 -9.00 1.54 3.63
N LEU A 603 -10.26 1.51 4.08
CA LEU A 603 -11.19 2.63 4.00
C LEU A 603 -12.27 2.57 5.08
N THR A 604 -12.88 3.72 5.35
CA THR A 604 -14.11 3.86 6.11
C THR A 604 -15.22 4.40 5.22
N ASN A 605 -16.47 4.13 5.61
CA ASN A 605 -17.63 4.82 5.06
C ASN A 605 -17.67 6.27 5.60
N SER A 606 -18.69 7.03 5.20
CA SER A 606 -18.79 8.45 5.54
C SER A 606 -18.69 8.73 7.05
N SER A 607 -17.93 9.77 7.40
CA SER A 607 -17.68 10.19 8.79
C SER A 607 -17.05 9.10 9.66
N GLY A 608 -16.12 8.33 9.12
CA GLY A 608 -15.41 7.26 9.84
C GLY A 608 -16.27 6.03 10.17
N GLN A 609 -17.45 5.88 9.56
CA GLN A 609 -18.30 4.71 9.79
C GLN A 609 -17.61 3.42 9.32
N HIS A 610 -17.85 2.33 10.04
CA HIS A 610 -17.29 1.03 9.67
C HIS A 610 -17.81 0.57 8.30
N CYS A 611 -16.90 0.25 7.39
CA CYS A 611 -17.22 -0.38 6.12
C CYS A 611 -16.91 -1.88 6.21
N HIS A 612 -17.94 -2.72 6.15
CA HIS A 612 -17.78 -4.17 6.24
C HIS A 612 -17.10 -4.82 5.02
N HIS A 613 -17.11 -4.14 3.86
CA HIS A 613 -16.39 -4.58 2.65
C HIS A 613 -14.94 -4.13 2.64
N SER A 614 -14.54 -3.20 3.51
CA SER A 614 -13.17 -2.73 3.59
C SER A 614 -12.25 -3.83 4.08
N CYS A 615 -11.06 -3.93 3.49
CA CYS A 615 -10.00 -4.76 4.07
C CYS A 615 -9.62 -4.20 5.45
N PRO A 616 -9.77 -4.95 6.55
CA PRO A 616 -9.60 -4.43 7.92
C PRO A 616 -8.14 -4.17 8.30
N ALA A 617 -7.19 -4.73 7.58
CA ALA A 617 -5.76 -4.47 7.72
C ALA A 617 -5.12 -4.21 6.36
N GLN A 618 -4.62 -3.00 6.11
CA GLN A 618 -4.01 -2.64 4.83
C GLN A 618 -2.57 -2.11 5.01
N ALA A 619 -1.64 -2.66 4.23
CA ALA A 619 -0.22 -2.31 4.19
C ALA A 619 0.05 -0.82 3.94
N TRP A 620 -0.47 -0.22 2.86
CA TRP A 620 -0.29 1.19 2.54
C TRP A 620 -0.85 2.13 3.61
N SER A 621 -1.92 1.76 4.31
CA SER A 621 -2.57 2.61 5.32
C SER A 621 -1.66 2.81 6.51
N LEU A 622 -0.93 1.76 6.89
CA LEU A 622 0.08 1.82 7.95
C LEU A 622 1.41 2.38 7.45
N ALA A 623 1.83 2.00 6.25
CA ALA A 623 3.12 2.39 5.71
C ALA A 623 3.24 3.90 5.46
N THR A 624 2.24 4.53 4.84
CA THR A 624 2.28 5.97 4.59
C THR A 624 2.20 6.75 5.89
N LEU A 625 1.44 6.27 6.88
CA LEU A 625 1.41 6.85 8.22
C LEU A 625 2.77 6.76 8.92
N LEU A 626 3.46 5.62 8.84
CA LEU A 626 4.78 5.45 9.46
C LEU A 626 5.84 6.34 8.78
N SER A 627 5.78 6.48 7.45
CA SER A 627 6.61 7.41 6.69
C SER A 627 6.38 8.86 7.16
N ALA A 628 5.12 9.28 7.28
CA ALA A 628 4.77 10.62 7.74
C ALA A 628 5.25 10.88 9.18
N LEU A 629 5.04 9.93 10.09
CA LEU A 629 5.50 10.02 11.48
C LEU A 629 7.02 10.17 11.57
N ARG A 630 7.77 9.46 10.73
CA ARG A 630 9.22 9.62 10.64
C ARG A 630 9.60 11.03 10.20
N THR A 631 9.01 11.52 9.13
CA THR A 631 9.28 12.87 8.59
C THR A 631 8.98 13.96 9.62
N MET A 632 7.84 13.86 10.30
CA MET A 632 7.42 14.81 11.33
C MET A 632 8.33 14.78 12.57
N THR A 633 8.92 13.62 12.91
CA THR A 633 9.80 13.49 14.09
C THR A 633 11.18 14.10 13.83
N PHE A 634 11.76 13.87 12.64
CA PHE A 634 13.11 14.37 12.30
C PHE A 634 13.20 15.87 12.05
N GLN A 635 12.07 16.57 11.89
CA GLN A 635 12.06 18.04 11.76
C GLN A 635 11.90 18.77 13.10
N VAL A 636 11.49 18.06 14.17
CA VAL A 636 11.31 18.61 15.52
C VAL A 636 12.54 18.34 16.41
N ALA A 637 13.36 17.34 16.06
CA ALA A 637 14.62 17.00 16.72
C ALA A 637 15.80 17.76 16.10
#